data_AF-A0A917T3L1-F1
#
_entry.id   AF-A0A917T3L1-F1
#
_cell.length_a   1.000
_cell.length_b   1.000
_cell.length_c   1.000
_cell.angle_alpha   90.00
_cell.angle_beta   90.00
_cell.angle_gamma   90.00
#
_symmetry.space_group_name_H-M   'P 1'
#
loop_
_entity.id
_entity.type
_entity.pdbx_description
1 polymer ?
#
loop_
_entity_poly.entity_id
_entity_poly.type
_entity_poly.pdbx_seq_one_letter_code
_entity_poly.pdbx_strand_id
1 'polypeptide(L)'
;MTGWAWFETHGGELEQALASLRTHEQRLLDWGRELAGVLDRGGRLLAAGNGGSAAEAQHLTAELVGRFVDERRPLSAIALAAETSSLTAIVNDYGIDAMFARQVQAHGRAGDVLVLLSTSGRSPNVLQAAERARELGIRTWALTGPGPNPLTERCDDAVAIDAPSTSAVQTAHLVAVHALCAAVDEVLVPAAERRTAIAAGARAVASPPRTATPAAAAPVPGAGAGSGTAAPVVRSGVTDPFAVPGPVPEPRAAEQARPSGPSAASPSAASDAAPDAPLPDAAPHVVVVGDVVLDRDVDGRTERISPDAPVPVVDVTAVRESPGGAGLTALLCAASGARVTLVAPLAEDTGGRRLRDELAAGGVAVVGLGHEGGTRTKTRVRSAGQSVVRVDDGGPGAPAPVDGELAAVEAALAAADVVLVSDYGAGVTRHPEVRRLLGAAAARTHVVWDPHPRGGDPVPRCVLVTPNLAEAAAAVARAGGAATGGRHPDELAVRLRTELSATGVCVTAGEAGAYLALAGSDPLFVPAAAVTGGDPCGAGDRFAATAAVALARGAVLSEAVQRAVGEASAWVATGGADGFRRRRDEAPVRVGSGPDGGGPDGGSAGLPVGVASVAGLPGIDAPADGPDEVRRLGDRLRLRGTVVATGGCFDIVHPGHVATLQAARRLGDALVVVINSDESVRRLKGPDRPVVGVEDRARVLRAFDCVDAVVVFDEDDPRQVLDLLRPDVWAKGGDYGATPLVESGTVRRHGGRVVLLPYLDGRSTTGILQRSRAAGDARPAVPAAPPE
;
A
#
# COMPACT_ATOMS: atom_id res chain seq x y z
N MET A 1 23.20 -39.49 -10.97
CA MET A 1 22.11 -38.51 -10.85
C MET A 1 20.81 -39.28 -10.68
N THR A 2 20.48 -39.66 -9.45
CA THR A 2 19.13 -40.15 -9.14
C THR A 2 18.22 -38.94 -9.17
N GLY A 3 17.34 -38.85 -10.18
CA GLY A 3 16.30 -37.84 -10.23
C GLY A 3 15.51 -37.84 -8.92
N TRP A 4 14.93 -36.69 -8.57
CA TRP A 4 14.11 -36.56 -7.37
C TRP A 4 12.88 -37.48 -7.53
N ALA A 5 12.98 -38.72 -7.03
CA ALA A 5 12.02 -39.82 -7.22
C ALA A 5 10.59 -39.45 -6.80
N TRP A 6 10.45 -38.41 -5.99
CA TRP A 6 9.16 -37.85 -5.60
C TRP A 6 8.36 -37.33 -6.79
N PHE A 7 8.97 -36.65 -7.76
CA PHE A 7 8.24 -36.11 -8.93
C PHE A 7 7.67 -37.20 -9.81
N GLU A 8 8.44 -38.26 -10.08
CA GLU A 8 7.98 -39.40 -10.87
C GLU A 8 6.85 -40.15 -10.15
N THR A 9 7.01 -40.37 -8.84
CA THR A 9 5.97 -41.01 -8.01
C THR A 9 4.70 -40.16 -8.03
N HIS A 10 4.80 -38.87 -7.70
CA HIS A 10 3.64 -37.98 -7.61
C HIS A 10 2.97 -37.75 -8.98
N GLY A 11 3.75 -37.72 -10.07
CA GLY A 11 3.22 -37.67 -11.43
C GLY A 11 2.30 -38.85 -11.73
N GLY A 12 2.71 -40.07 -11.39
CA GLY A 12 1.86 -41.26 -11.54
C GLY A 12 0.61 -41.24 -10.66
N GLU A 13 0.71 -40.74 -9.42
CA GLU A 13 -0.45 -40.56 -8.54
C GLU A 13 -1.45 -39.55 -9.11
N LEU A 14 -0.97 -38.47 -9.74
CA LEU A 14 -1.81 -37.46 -10.37
C LEU A 14 -2.50 -37.99 -11.63
N GLU A 15 -1.79 -38.77 -12.45
CA GLU A 15 -2.40 -39.45 -13.60
C GLU A 15 -3.55 -40.37 -13.17
N GLN A 16 -3.36 -41.14 -12.09
CA GLN A 16 -4.42 -41.97 -11.51
C GLN A 16 -5.60 -41.12 -11.01
N ALA A 17 -5.33 -40.03 -10.29
CA ALA A 17 -6.36 -39.13 -9.78
C ALA A 17 -7.20 -38.51 -10.91
N LEU A 18 -6.56 -38.05 -11.99
CA LEU A 18 -7.24 -37.49 -13.16
C LEU A 18 -8.01 -38.56 -13.95
N ALA A 19 -7.48 -39.77 -14.06
CA ALA A 19 -8.22 -40.89 -14.66
C ALA A 19 -9.48 -41.23 -13.86
N SER A 20 -9.39 -41.24 -12.52
CA SER A 20 -10.54 -41.40 -11.62
C SER A 20 -11.55 -40.26 -11.79
N LEU A 21 -11.09 -39.00 -11.83
CA LEU A 21 -11.95 -37.83 -12.03
C LEU A 21 -12.76 -37.91 -13.33
N ARG A 22 -12.16 -38.36 -14.44
CA ARG A 22 -12.86 -38.50 -15.74
C ARG A 22 -14.07 -39.43 -15.68
N THR A 23 -14.07 -40.41 -14.78
CA THR A 23 -15.23 -41.29 -14.59
C THR A 23 -16.46 -40.56 -14.00
N HIS A 24 -16.25 -39.36 -13.44
CA HIS A 24 -17.29 -38.50 -12.87
C HIS A 24 -17.69 -37.33 -13.76
N GLU A 25 -17.26 -37.28 -15.02
CA GLU A 25 -17.54 -36.18 -15.96
C GLU A 25 -19.05 -35.89 -16.05
N GLN A 26 -19.87 -36.91 -16.28
CA GLN A 26 -21.32 -36.75 -16.38
C GLN A 26 -21.94 -36.21 -15.08
N ARG A 27 -21.44 -36.66 -13.93
CA ARG A 27 -21.91 -36.18 -12.61
C ARG A 27 -21.62 -34.69 -12.42
N LEU A 28 -20.42 -34.24 -12.79
CA LEU A 28 -20.05 -32.82 -12.70
C LEU A 28 -20.87 -31.94 -13.65
N LEU A 29 -21.20 -32.43 -14.85
CA LEU A 29 -22.11 -31.73 -15.76
C LEU A 29 -23.51 -31.58 -15.16
N ASP A 30 -24.03 -32.64 -14.53
CA ASP A 30 -25.35 -32.63 -13.91
C ASP A 30 -25.38 -31.72 -12.67
N TRP A 31 -24.32 -31.72 -11.85
CA TRP A 31 -24.14 -30.75 -10.77
C TRP A 31 -24.12 -29.32 -11.29
N GLY A 32 -23.38 -29.04 -12.37
CA GLY A 32 -23.32 -27.72 -12.98
C GLY A 32 -24.68 -27.22 -13.45
N ARG A 33 -25.47 -28.09 -14.08
CA ARG A 33 -26.84 -27.77 -14.53
C ARG A 33 -27.79 -27.50 -13.37
N GLU A 34 -27.75 -28.34 -12.34
CA GLU A 34 -28.55 -28.18 -11.14
C GLU A 34 -28.20 -26.86 -10.43
N LEU A 35 -26.90 -26.60 -10.25
CA LEU A 35 -26.39 -25.41 -9.61
C LEU A 35 -26.75 -24.14 -10.38
N ALA A 36 -26.60 -24.14 -11.71
CA ALA A 36 -27.02 -23.04 -12.56
C ALA A 36 -28.50 -22.71 -12.34
N GLY A 37 -29.38 -23.72 -12.30
CA GLY A 37 -30.80 -23.52 -12.02
C GLY A 37 -31.07 -22.96 -10.62
N VAL A 38 -30.31 -23.38 -9.60
CA VAL A 38 -30.43 -22.85 -8.23
C VAL A 38 -30.02 -21.38 -8.17
N LEU A 39 -28.85 -21.05 -8.71
CA LEU A 39 -28.32 -19.69 -8.73
C LEU A 39 -29.16 -18.77 -9.61
N ASP A 40 -29.82 -19.30 -10.66
CA ASP A 40 -30.72 -18.52 -11.51
C ASP A 40 -32.01 -18.08 -10.82
N ARG A 41 -32.53 -18.93 -9.92
CA ARG A 41 -33.71 -18.61 -9.10
C ARG A 41 -33.38 -17.81 -7.84
N GLY A 42 -32.15 -17.31 -7.70
CA GLY A 42 -31.70 -16.50 -6.56
C GLY A 42 -31.28 -17.31 -5.33
N GLY A 43 -31.12 -18.63 -5.45
CA GLY A 43 -30.46 -19.46 -4.45
C GLY A 43 -28.96 -19.16 -4.38
N ARG A 44 -28.27 -19.77 -3.43
CA ARG A 44 -26.82 -19.60 -3.25
C ARG A 44 -26.06 -20.91 -3.14
N LEU A 45 -24.77 -20.84 -3.42
CA LEU A 45 -23.81 -21.88 -3.11
C LEU A 45 -23.08 -21.56 -1.80
N LEU A 46 -23.02 -22.51 -0.88
CA LEU A 46 -22.11 -22.50 0.25
C LEU A 46 -20.99 -23.50 -0.03
N ALA A 47 -19.74 -23.18 0.33
CA ALA A 47 -18.61 -24.10 0.18
C ALA A 47 -17.79 -24.18 1.46
N ALA A 48 -17.37 -25.38 1.85
CA ALA A 48 -16.54 -25.58 3.04
C ALA A 48 -15.56 -26.75 2.89
N GLY A 49 -14.41 -26.63 3.57
CA GLY A 49 -13.36 -27.63 3.64
C GLY A 49 -12.26 -27.17 4.60
N ASN A 50 -11.34 -28.06 4.97
CA ASN A 50 -10.21 -27.75 5.85
C ASN A 50 -8.90 -27.66 5.06
N GLY A 51 -7.97 -26.79 5.48
CA GLY A 51 -6.63 -26.70 4.89
C GLY A 51 -6.67 -26.39 3.38
N GLY A 52 -6.01 -27.23 2.55
CA GLY A 52 -6.05 -27.07 1.09
C GLY A 52 -7.47 -27.11 0.50
N SER A 53 -8.36 -27.93 1.07
CA SER A 53 -9.77 -27.95 0.67
C SER A 53 -10.53 -26.67 1.04
N ALA A 54 -10.05 -25.90 2.03
CA ALA A 54 -10.58 -24.56 2.30
C ALA A 54 -10.19 -23.56 1.20
N ALA A 55 -8.97 -23.67 0.67
CA ALA A 55 -8.50 -22.86 -0.45
C ALA A 55 -9.28 -23.18 -1.74
N GLU A 56 -9.54 -24.45 -2.02
CA GLU A 56 -10.39 -24.87 -3.15
C GLU A 56 -11.85 -24.41 -3.00
N ALA A 57 -12.40 -24.45 -1.78
CA ALA A 57 -13.73 -23.89 -1.49
C ALA A 57 -13.79 -22.38 -1.78
N GLN A 58 -12.76 -21.64 -1.36
CA GLN A 58 -12.64 -20.20 -1.67
C GLN A 58 -12.49 -19.97 -3.17
N HIS A 59 -11.65 -20.76 -3.85
CA HIS A 59 -11.44 -20.70 -5.31
C HIS A 59 -12.77 -20.89 -6.05
N LEU A 60 -13.52 -21.95 -5.75
CA LEU A 60 -14.86 -22.19 -6.33
C LEU A 60 -15.78 -20.98 -6.16
N THR A 61 -15.84 -20.41 -4.96
CA THR A 61 -16.72 -19.27 -4.70
C THR A 61 -16.25 -18.00 -5.41
N ALA A 62 -14.95 -17.79 -5.54
CA ALA A 62 -14.37 -16.65 -6.26
C ALA A 62 -14.69 -16.70 -7.76
N GLU A 63 -14.56 -17.87 -8.38
CA GLU A 63 -14.92 -18.06 -9.80
C GLU A 63 -16.42 -17.83 -10.04
N LEU A 64 -17.28 -18.23 -9.10
CA LEU A 64 -18.72 -18.01 -9.18
C LEU A 64 -19.14 -16.55 -8.94
N VAL A 65 -18.53 -15.87 -7.98
CA VAL A 65 -18.84 -14.45 -7.68
C VAL A 65 -18.27 -13.53 -8.76
N GLY A 66 -17.06 -13.81 -9.23
CA GLY A 66 -16.45 -13.15 -10.38
C GLY A 66 -16.89 -13.77 -11.70
N ARG A 67 -15.91 -13.97 -12.59
CA ARG A 67 -16.05 -14.68 -13.86
C ARG A 67 -15.09 -15.86 -13.88
N PHE A 68 -15.49 -16.97 -14.50
CA PHE A 68 -14.62 -18.11 -14.73
C PHE A 68 -13.91 -17.97 -16.09
N VAL A 69 -14.53 -18.44 -17.17
CA VAL A 69 -14.00 -18.28 -18.53
C VAL A 69 -14.73 -17.17 -19.27
N ASP A 70 -16.06 -17.28 -19.32
CA ASP A 70 -16.92 -16.31 -20.00
C ASP A 70 -17.44 -15.27 -18.99
N GLU A 71 -17.70 -14.05 -19.47
CA GLU A 71 -18.30 -13.00 -18.66
C GLU A 71 -19.78 -13.34 -18.40
N ARG A 72 -20.21 -13.24 -17.14
CA ARG A 72 -21.60 -13.44 -16.75
C ARG A 72 -21.92 -12.61 -15.52
N ARG A 73 -23.20 -12.50 -15.19
CA ARG A 73 -23.60 -11.85 -13.93
C ARG A 73 -22.96 -12.55 -12.72
N PRO A 74 -22.63 -11.81 -11.65
CA PRO A 74 -22.09 -12.40 -10.43
C PRO A 74 -23.13 -13.34 -9.79
N LEU A 75 -22.67 -14.47 -9.27
CA LEU A 75 -23.52 -15.47 -8.63
C LEU A 75 -23.30 -15.47 -7.12
N SER A 76 -24.36 -15.76 -6.36
CA SER A 76 -24.31 -15.77 -4.90
C SER A 76 -23.60 -17.03 -4.40
N ALA A 77 -22.32 -16.92 -4.03
CA ALA A 77 -21.53 -18.01 -3.46
C ALA A 77 -20.74 -17.55 -2.22
N ILE A 78 -20.66 -18.38 -1.18
CA ILE A 78 -20.02 -18.07 0.10
C ILE A 78 -19.10 -19.20 0.54
N ALA A 79 -17.82 -18.89 0.74
CA ALA A 79 -16.88 -19.81 1.37
C ALA A 79 -16.94 -19.66 2.89
N LEU A 80 -17.37 -20.70 3.58
CA LEU A 80 -17.55 -20.70 5.04
C LEU A 80 -16.20 -20.65 5.80
N ALA A 81 -15.09 -20.82 5.09
CA ALA A 81 -13.74 -20.73 5.65
C ALA A 81 -13.07 -19.35 5.45
N ALA A 82 -13.74 -18.38 4.82
CA ALA A 82 -13.11 -17.10 4.44
C ALA A 82 -13.10 -16.04 5.55
N GLU A 83 -14.11 -16.01 6.42
CA GLU A 83 -14.24 -14.98 7.46
C GLU A 83 -13.63 -15.49 8.78
N THR A 84 -12.42 -15.00 9.07
CA THR A 84 -11.61 -15.50 10.19
C THR A 84 -12.17 -15.13 11.56
N SER A 85 -12.89 -14.02 11.69
CA SER A 85 -13.48 -13.58 12.97
C SER A 85 -14.60 -14.53 13.40
N SER A 86 -15.47 -14.92 12.47
CA SER A 86 -16.57 -15.86 12.67
C SER A 86 -16.04 -17.25 12.96
N LEU A 87 -15.06 -17.72 12.20
CA LEU A 87 -14.42 -19.01 12.47
C LEU A 87 -13.85 -19.07 13.89
N THR A 88 -13.05 -18.08 14.27
CA THR A 88 -12.40 -18.07 15.59
C THR A 88 -13.40 -17.95 16.72
N ALA A 89 -14.44 -17.12 16.59
CA ALA A 89 -15.52 -17.00 17.57
C ALA A 89 -16.31 -18.31 17.72
N ILE A 90 -16.69 -18.95 16.60
CA ILE A 90 -17.48 -20.19 16.63
C ILE A 90 -16.66 -21.33 17.23
N VAL A 91 -15.39 -21.46 16.84
CA VAL A 91 -14.50 -22.49 17.38
C VAL A 91 -14.26 -22.28 18.87
N ASN A 92 -14.09 -21.02 19.32
CA ASN A 92 -13.93 -20.69 20.73
C ASN A 92 -15.17 -21.06 21.57
N ASP A 93 -16.36 -20.73 21.07
CA ASP A 93 -17.59 -20.83 21.87
C ASP A 93 -18.28 -22.20 21.77
N TYR A 94 -18.15 -22.88 20.62
CA TYR A 94 -18.90 -24.10 20.29
C TYR A 94 -18.01 -25.28 19.87
N GLY A 95 -16.69 -25.08 19.83
CA GLY A 95 -15.73 -26.09 19.40
C GLY A 95 -15.57 -26.21 17.89
N ILE A 96 -14.50 -26.87 17.48
CA ILE A 96 -14.10 -27.00 16.06
C ILE A 96 -15.12 -27.75 15.21
N ASP A 97 -15.86 -28.69 15.79
CA ASP A 97 -16.85 -29.48 15.05
C ASP A 97 -18.05 -28.64 14.60
N ALA A 98 -18.42 -27.61 15.36
CA ALA A 98 -19.52 -26.70 15.02
C ALA A 98 -19.14 -25.64 13.98
N MET A 99 -17.85 -25.53 13.63
CA MET A 99 -17.26 -24.44 12.85
C MET A 99 -18.01 -24.13 11.55
N PHE A 100 -18.38 -25.16 10.78
CA PHE A 100 -19.14 -25.00 9.53
C PHE A 100 -20.64 -25.16 9.74
N ALA A 101 -21.08 -26.09 10.58
CA ALA A 101 -22.49 -26.35 10.83
C ALA A 101 -23.24 -25.09 11.29
N ARG A 102 -22.63 -24.28 12.16
CA ARG A 102 -23.25 -23.03 12.63
C ARG A 102 -23.40 -21.99 11.52
N GLN A 103 -22.43 -21.92 10.61
CA GLN A 103 -22.48 -21.02 9.46
C GLN A 103 -23.47 -21.51 8.39
N VAL A 104 -23.57 -22.83 8.16
CA VAL A 104 -24.63 -23.41 7.33
C VAL A 104 -26.00 -23.04 7.87
N GLN A 105 -26.20 -23.11 9.18
CA GLN A 105 -27.44 -22.70 9.83
C GLN A 105 -27.74 -21.20 9.68
N ALA A 106 -26.71 -20.35 9.76
CA ALA A 106 -26.88 -18.91 9.66
C ALA A 106 -27.14 -18.42 8.23
N HIS A 107 -26.50 -19.05 7.23
CA HIS A 107 -26.47 -18.54 5.86
C HIS A 107 -27.34 -19.31 4.87
N GLY A 108 -27.54 -20.61 5.11
CA GLY A 108 -28.24 -21.51 4.20
C GLY A 108 -29.75 -21.48 4.34
N ARG A 109 -30.45 -21.73 3.23
CA ARG A 109 -31.91 -21.81 3.12
C ARG A 109 -32.28 -23.05 2.29
N ALA A 110 -33.48 -23.58 2.50
CA ALA A 110 -34.00 -24.66 1.67
C ALA A 110 -33.95 -24.28 0.18
N GLY A 111 -33.40 -25.16 -0.65
CA GLY A 111 -33.16 -24.91 -2.08
C GLY A 111 -31.79 -24.31 -2.43
N ASP A 112 -30.95 -23.98 -1.45
CA ASP A 112 -29.53 -23.68 -1.66
C ASP A 112 -28.71 -24.97 -1.88
N VAL A 113 -27.47 -24.82 -2.33
CA VAL A 113 -26.50 -25.92 -2.48
C VAL A 113 -25.32 -25.72 -1.53
N LEU A 114 -24.87 -26.78 -0.87
CA LEU A 114 -23.65 -26.85 -0.06
C LEU A 114 -22.67 -27.84 -0.69
N VAL A 115 -21.48 -27.36 -1.05
CA VAL A 115 -20.36 -28.20 -1.52
C VAL A 115 -19.34 -28.38 -0.40
N LEU A 116 -19.05 -29.63 -0.05
CA LEU A 116 -18.13 -30.02 1.01
C LEU A 116 -16.91 -30.73 0.45
N LEU A 117 -15.73 -30.16 0.72
CA LEU A 117 -14.46 -30.66 0.23
C LEU A 117 -13.67 -31.29 1.37
N SER A 118 -13.34 -32.58 1.24
CA SER A 118 -12.52 -33.29 2.22
C SER A 118 -11.83 -34.49 1.60
N THR A 119 -10.50 -34.45 1.50
CA THR A 119 -9.68 -35.54 0.94
C THR A 119 -9.84 -36.85 1.70
N SER A 120 -10.12 -36.82 3.01
CA SER A 120 -10.39 -38.01 3.82
C SER A 120 -11.87 -38.39 3.90
N GLY A 121 -12.77 -37.44 3.65
CA GLY A 121 -14.22 -37.62 3.86
C GLY A 121 -14.62 -37.91 5.32
N ARG A 122 -13.75 -37.62 6.30
CA ARG A 122 -13.94 -37.99 7.71
C ARG A 122 -13.89 -36.82 8.70
N SER A 123 -13.68 -35.59 8.21
CA SER A 123 -13.51 -34.42 9.09
C SER A 123 -14.81 -34.11 9.85
N PRO A 124 -14.85 -34.20 11.20
CA PRO A 124 -16.10 -34.07 11.96
C PRO A 124 -16.83 -32.75 11.70
N ASN A 125 -16.09 -31.64 11.58
CA ASN A 125 -16.66 -30.33 11.29
C ASN A 125 -17.33 -30.22 9.91
N VAL A 126 -16.85 -30.97 8.91
CA VAL A 126 -17.45 -31.09 7.57
C VAL A 126 -18.65 -32.03 7.62
N LEU A 127 -18.58 -33.13 8.40
CA LEU A 127 -19.70 -34.06 8.57
C LEU A 127 -20.90 -33.39 9.26
N GLN A 128 -20.66 -32.59 10.31
CA GLN A 128 -21.73 -31.82 10.97
C GLN A 128 -22.33 -30.76 10.05
N ALA A 129 -21.54 -30.18 9.13
CA ALA A 129 -22.05 -29.27 8.12
C ALA A 129 -23.03 -29.97 7.17
N ALA A 130 -22.71 -31.20 6.73
CA ALA A 130 -23.60 -32.02 5.91
C ALA A 130 -24.90 -32.35 6.66
N GLU A 131 -24.79 -32.77 7.93
CA GLU A 131 -25.95 -33.09 8.77
C GLU A 131 -26.86 -31.88 8.96
N ARG A 132 -26.28 -30.71 9.25
CA ARG A 132 -27.04 -29.46 9.39
C ARG A 132 -27.68 -29.00 8.09
N ALA A 133 -27.01 -29.19 6.96
CA ALA A 133 -27.58 -28.86 5.65
C ALA A 133 -28.81 -29.72 5.34
N ARG A 134 -28.73 -31.02 5.64
CA ARG A 134 -29.85 -31.95 5.51
C ARG A 134 -31.04 -31.55 6.39
N GLU A 135 -30.79 -31.13 7.64
CA GLU A 135 -31.85 -30.63 8.54
C GLU A 135 -32.57 -29.39 7.97
N LEU A 136 -31.87 -28.57 7.17
CA LEU A 136 -32.39 -27.34 6.58
C LEU A 136 -32.94 -27.52 5.16
N GLY A 137 -32.92 -28.75 4.62
CA GLY A 137 -33.34 -29.02 3.24
C GLY A 137 -32.42 -28.37 2.19
N ILE A 138 -31.13 -28.22 2.51
CA ILE A 138 -30.09 -27.74 1.60
C ILE A 138 -29.53 -28.94 0.84
N ARG A 139 -29.36 -28.82 -0.47
CA ARG A 139 -28.75 -29.86 -1.31
C ARG A 139 -27.27 -29.96 -1.01
N THR A 140 -26.74 -31.17 -0.82
CA THR A 140 -25.36 -31.39 -0.39
C THR A 140 -24.56 -32.22 -1.38
N TRP A 141 -23.38 -31.72 -1.76
CA TRP A 141 -22.44 -32.41 -2.64
C TRP A 141 -21.07 -32.54 -1.98
N ALA A 142 -20.42 -33.68 -2.16
CA ALA A 142 -19.10 -33.92 -1.60
C ALA A 142 -18.01 -34.12 -2.65
N LEU A 143 -16.91 -33.37 -2.57
CA LEU A 143 -15.66 -33.71 -3.24
C LEU A 143 -14.75 -34.40 -2.22
N THR A 144 -14.45 -35.68 -2.44
CA THR A 144 -13.67 -36.48 -1.48
C THR A 144 -12.55 -37.27 -2.14
N GLY A 145 -11.64 -37.81 -1.34
CA GLY A 145 -10.75 -38.88 -1.78
C GLY A 145 -11.48 -40.22 -1.92
N PRO A 146 -10.80 -41.36 -1.79
CA PRO A 146 -11.40 -42.66 -2.05
C PRO A 146 -12.67 -42.91 -1.21
N GLY A 147 -13.72 -43.40 -1.87
CA GLY A 147 -14.97 -43.83 -1.26
C GLY A 147 -15.06 -45.36 -1.10
N PRO A 148 -16.01 -45.88 -0.31
CA PRO A 148 -16.98 -45.14 0.50
C PRO A 148 -16.33 -44.51 1.74
N ASN A 149 -16.85 -43.35 2.15
CA ASN A 149 -16.42 -42.65 3.37
C ASN A 149 -17.61 -41.92 4.03
N PRO A 150 -17.50 -41.52 5.32
CA PRO A 150 -18.62 -40.95 6.06
C PRO A 150 -19.26 -39.72 5.44
N LEU A 151 -18.51 -38.92 4.66
CA LEU A 151 -19.03 -37.74 3.98
C LEU A 151 -19.84 -38.11 2.73
N THR A 152 -19.39 -39.11 1.95
CA THR A 152 -20.15 -39.63 0.79
C THR A 152 -21.50 -40.23 1.20
N GLU A 153 -21.62 -40.75 2.41
CA GLU A 153 -22.87 -41.32 2.95
C GLU A 153 -23.83 -40.25 3.49
N ARG A 154 -23.31 -39.06 3.85
CA ARG A 154 -24.09 -37.97 4.46
C ARG A 154 -24.52 -36.91 3.47
N CYS A 155 -23.86 -36.83 2.31
CA CYS A 155 -24.23 -35.91 1.24
C CYS A 155 -25.18 -36.59 0.25
N ASP A 156 -25.96 -35.79 -0.47
CA ASP A 156 -26.91 -36.29 -1.46
C ASP A 156 -26.23 -36.91 -2.69
N ASP A 157 -25.05 -36.40 -3.04
CA ASP A 157 -24.20 -36.95 -4.10
C ASP A 157 -22.73 -36.65 -3.81
N ALA A 158 -21.81 -37.38 -4.44
CA ALA A 158 -20.37 -37.20 -4.23
C ALA A 158 -19.53 -37.54 -5.45
N VAL A 159 -18.41 -36.83 -5.61
CA VAL A 159 -17.29 -37.20 -6.49
C VAL A 159 -16.14 -37.67 -5.58
N ALA A 160 -15.88 -38.97 -5.59
CA ALA A 160 -14.81 -39.61 -4.84
C ALA A 160 -13.65 -39.93 -5.77
N ILE A 161 -12.49 -39.32 -5.52
CA ILE A 161 -11.28 -39.49 -6.32
C ILE A 161 -10.44 -40.62 -5.75
N ASP A 162 -10.25 -41.67 -6.54
CA ASP A 162 -9.40 -42.80 -6.19
C ASP A 162 -7.94 -42.50 -6.53
N ALA A 163 -7.18 -42.07 -5.53
CA ALA A 163 -5.75 -41.81 -5.63
C ALA A 163 -5.04 -42.05 -4.29
N PRO A 164 -3.76 -42.48 -4.31
CA PRO A 164 -3.04 -42.91 -3.12
C PRO A 164 -2.55 -41.76 -2.23
N SER A 165 -2.43 -40.55 -2.77
CA SER A 165 -1.94 -39.39 -2.00
C SER A 165 -2.97 -38.26 -1.90
N THR A 166 -2.96 -37.59 -0.75
CA THR A 166 -3.83 -36.43 -0.49
C THR A 166 -3.58 -35.30 -1.48
N SER A 167 -2.31 -35.04 -1.83
CA SER A 167 -1.95 -33.98 -2.78
C SER A 167 -2.49 -34.25 -4.19
N ALA A 168 -2.52 -35.51 -4.64
CA ALA A 168 -3.11 -35.88 -5.93
C ALA A 168 -4.64 -35.72 -5.91
N VAL A 169 -5.30 -36.12 -4.81
CA VAL A 169 -6.74 -35.90 -4.60
C VAL A 169 -7.09 -34.41 -4.65
N GLN A 170 -6.35 -33.56 -3.93
CA GLN A 170 -6.57 -32.10 -3.92
C GLN A 170 -6.39 -31.48 -5.31
N THR A 171 -5.35 -31.89 -6.03
CA THR A 171 -5.12 -31.42 -7.40
C THR A 171 -6.29 -31.80 -8.32
N ALA A 172 -6.84 -33.02 -8.17
CA ALA A 172 -8.03 -33.43 -8.92
C ALA A 172 -9.31 -32.68 -8.47
N HIS A 173 -9.45 -32.33 -7.19
CA HIS A 173 -10.55 -31.49 -6.70
C HIS A 173 -10.54 -30.10 -7.33
N LEU A 174 -9.36 -29.49 -7.50
CA LEU A 174 -9.24 -28.21 -8.22
C LEU A 174 -9.72 -28.32 -9.67
N VAL A 175 -9.37 -29.41 -10.38
CA VAL A 175 -9.88 -29.66 -11.74
C VAL A 175 -11.40 -29.87 -11.73
N ALA A 176 -11.93 -30.57 -10.73
CA ALA A 176 -13.37 -30.77 -10.57
C ALA A 176 -14.11 -29.43 -10.32
N VAL A 177 -13.52 -28.53 -9.54
CA VAL A 177 -14.04 -27.16 -9.32
C VAL A 177 -14.11 -26.39 -10.63
N HIS A 178 -13.06 -26.41 -11.45
CA HIS A 178 -13.07 -25.76 -12.77
C HIS A 178 -14.10 -26.39 -13.72
N ALA A 179 -14.22 -27.71 -13.73
CA ALA A 179 -15.23 -28.40 -14.53
C ALA A 179 -16.66 -28.04 -14.10
N LEU A 180 -16.91 -27.91 -12.79
CA LEU A 180 -18.20 -27.47 -12.26
C LEU A 180 -18.52 -26.03 -12.69
N CYS A 181 -17.57 -25.10 -12.59
CA CYS A 181 -17.74 -23.73 -13.07
C CYS A 181 -18.03 -23.69 -14.58
N ALA A 182 -17.28 -24.45 -15.38
CA ALA A 182 -17.51 -24.58 -16.82
C ALA A 182 -18.93 -25.06 -17.14
N ALA A 183 -19.42 -26.07 -16.42
CA ALA A 183 -20.75 -26.63 -16.59
C ALA A 183 -21.86 -25.64 -16.18
N VAL A 184 -21.64 -24.83 -15.14
CA VAL A 184 -22.56 -23.74 -14.76
C VAL A 184 -22.65 -22.70 -15.88
N ASP A 185 -21.51 -22.27 -16.41
CA ASP A 185 -21.44 -21.27 -17.50
C ASP A 185 -22.09 -21.79 -18.79
N GLU A 186 -21.99 -23.10 -19.06
CA GLU A 186 -22.66 -23.75 -20.21
C GLU A 186 -24.20 -23.59 -20.15
N VAL A 187 -24.78 -23.44 -18.96
CA VAL A 187 -26.22 -23.21 -18.81
C VAL A 187 -26.56 -21.74 -18.78
N LEU A 188 -25.79 -20.92 -18.04
CA LEU A 188 -26.15 -19.53 -17.76
C LEU A 188 -25.76 -18.54 -18.86
N VAL A 189 -24.75 -18.86 -19.66
CA VAL A 189 -24.33 -18.02 -20.79
C VAL A 189 -25.09 -18.47 -22.05
N PRO A 190 -25.77 -17.60 -22.80
CA PRO A 190 -26.38 -17.99 -24.08
C PRO A 190 -25.34 -18.50 -25.08
N ALA A 191 -25.70 -19.47 -25.92
CA ALA A 191 -24.79 -20.03 -26.94
C ALA A 191 -24.25 -18.99 -27.94
N ALA A 192 -24.92 -17.85 -28.09
CA ALA A 192 -24.47 -16.72 -28.92
C ALA A 192 -23.40 -15.85 -28.24
N GLU A 193 -23.35 -15.84 -26.91
CA GLU A 193 -22.36 -15.12 -26.08
C GLU A 193 -21.15 -16.01 -25.76
N ARG A 194 -21.26 -17.31 -25.99
CA ARG A 194 -20.15 -18.26 -25.96
C ARG A 194 -19.27 -18.14 -27.21
N ARG A 195 -18.17 -17.37 -27.12
CA ARG A 195 -16.87 -17.52 -27.85
C ARG A 195 -15.97 -16.33 -27.47
N THR A 196 -14.68 -16.46 -27.16
CA THR A 196 -13.66 -17.31 -27.81
C THR A 196 -12.42 -17.45 -26.90
N ALA A 197 -12.21 -18.58 -26.22
CA ALA A 197 -10.96 -18.82 -25.46
C ALA A 197 -10.17 -20.07 -25.88
N ILE A 198 -10.76 -21.00 -26.65
CA ILE A 198 -10.03 -22.21 -27.09
C ILE A 198 -9.38 -22.05 -28.48
N ALA A 199 -9.80 -21.08 -29.30
CA ALA A 199 -9.21 -20.87 -30.64
C ALA A 199 -8.04 -19.87 -30.69
N ALA A 200 -7.83 -19.05 -29.64
CA ALA A 200 -6.77 -18.03 -29.62
C ALA A 200 -5.37 -18.60 -29.30
N GLY A 201 -5.29 -19.74 -28.60
CA GLY A 201 -4.02 -20.44 -28.35
C GLY A 201 -3.52 -21.28 -29.53
N ALA A 202 -4.39 -21.69 -30.45
CA ALA A 202 -4.04 -22.62 -31.53
C ALA A 202 -3.83 -21.99 -32.92
N ARG A 203 -4.15 -20.69 -33.11
CA ARG A 203 -4.02 -20.01 -34.42
C ARG A 203 -3.00 -18.87 -34.48
N ALA A 204 -2.30 -18.56 -33.39
CA ALA A 204 -1.19 -17.60 -33.41
C ALA A 204 0.13 -18.14 -34.02
N VAL A 205 0.10 -19.30 -34.69
CA VAL A 205 1.26 -19.88 -35.43
C VAL A 205 1.16 -19.66 -36.95
N ALA A 206 0.08 -19.04 -37.48
CA ALA A 206 -0.01 -18.79 -38.93
C ALA A 206 -0.61 -17.41 -39.27
N SER A 207 0.27 -16.48 -39.69
CA SER A 207 0.05 -15.16 -40.33
C SER A 207 -0.89 -15.18 -41.57
N PRO A 208 -1.23 -14.05 -42.26
CA PRO A 208 -0.96 -12.61 -42.04
C PRO A 208 -2.24 -11.72 -42.02
N PRO A 209 -2.15 -10.39 -41.81
CA PRO A 209 -3.31 -9.51 -41.60
C PRO A 209 -3.90 -9.03 -42.93
N ARG A 210 -5.21 -8.76 -43.00
CA ARG A 210 -5.74 -7.70 -43.89
C ARG A 210 -7.22 -7.31 -43.75
N THR A 211 -7.38 -5.98 -43.63
CA THR A 211 -8.37 -5.04 -44.23
C THR A 211 -9.85 -5.09 -43.85
N ALA A 212 -10.26 -4.02 -43.13
CA ALA A 212 -11.38 -3.08 -43.39
C ALA A 212 -12.64 -3.61 -44.10
N THR A 213 -13.88 -3.27 -43.72
CA THR A 213 -14.47 -1.93 -43.58
C THR A 213 -15.93 -2.13 -43.08
N PRO A 214 -16.61 -1.13 -42.47
CA PRO A 214 -17.85 -1.31 -41.72
C PRO A 214 -19.11 -0.85 -42.48
N ALA A 215 -20.27 -1.36 -42.07
CA ALA A 215 -21.61 -0.80 -42.32
C ALA A 215 -22.62 -1.64 -41.50
N ALA A 216 -23.71 -1.15 -40.93
CA ALA A 216 -24.31 0.17 -40.84
C ALA A 216 -25.35 0.15 -39.69
N ALA A 217 -25.77 1.33 -39.30
CA ALA A 217 -26.58 1.66 -38.14
C ALA A 217 -28.09 1.34 -38.26
N ALA A 218 -28.75 1.52 -37.10
CA ALA A 218 -30.17 1.88 -36.84
C ALA A 218 -31.03 0.75 -36.21
N PRO A 219 -32.16 1.07 -35.54
CA PRO A 219 -32.43 2.18 -34.61
C PRO A 219 -33.21 1.75 -33.33
N VAL A 220 -33.25 2.68 -32.38
CA VAL A 220 -34.12 2.79 -31.18
C VAL A 220 -35.61 2.83 -31.59
N PRO A 221 -36.58 2.26 -30.85
CA PRO A 221 -37.29 2.97 -29.75
C PRO A 221 -37.84 2.00 -28.65
N GLY A 222 -38.27 2.39 -27.46
CA GLY A 222 -38.59 3.67 -26.84
C GLY A 222 -39.58 3.43 -25.68
N ALA A 223 -39.78 4.49 -24.90
CA ALA A 223 -40.93 4.78 -24.03
C ALA A 223 -41.17 3.99 -22.73
N GLY A 224 -41.49 4.74 -21.67
CA GLY A 224 -42.20 4.21 -20.50
C GLY A 224 -42.03 5.01 -19.22
N ALA A 225 -42.70 6.18 -19.15
CA ALA A 225 -42.77 7.04 -17.97
C ALA A 225 -43.54 6.41 -16.79
N GLY A 226 -43.30 6.90 -15.57
CA GLY A 226 -44.12 6.55 -14.41
C GLY A 226 -43.71 7.29 -13.14
N SER A 227 -44.42 8.38 -12.86
CA SER A 227 -44.31 9.30 -11.73
C SER A 227 -44.86 8.76 -10.40
N GLY A 228 -44.43 9.31 -9.25
CA GLY A 228 -45.32 9.36 -8.09
C GLY A 228 -44.72 9.82 -6.74
N THR A 229 -45.05 11.07 -6.38
CA THR A 229 -45.47 11.58 -5.04
C THR A 229 -44.49 11.50 -3.85
N ALA A 230 -43.95 12.57 -3.24
CA ALA A 230 -44.46 13.83 -2.63
C ALA A 230 -44.85 13.74 -1.12
N ALA A 231 -43.92 14.23 -0.25
CA ALA A 231 -44.06 15.16 0.92
C ALA A 231 -45.05 14.82 2.08
N PRO A 232 -45.00 15.48 3.29
CA PRO A 232 -44.35 16.75 3.71
C PRO A 232 -43.48 16.66 5.00
N VAL A 233 -42.44 17.47 5.24
CA VAL A 233 -42.32 18.90 5.66
C VAL A 233 -42.98 19.27 7.00
N VAL A 234 -42.14 19.60 7.99
CA VAL A 234 -42.39 20.60 9.03
C VAL A 234 -41.15 21.49 9.14
N ARG A 235 -41.33 22.81 9.05
CA ARG A 235 -40.32 23.87 9.20
C ARG A 235 -40.59 24.66 10.48
N SER A 236 -39.52 25.10 11.15
CA SER A 236 -39.27 26.44 11.74
C SER A 236 -38.19 26.28 12.81
N GLY A 237 -37.29 27.23 13.09
CA GLY A 237 -37.19 28.61 12.66
C GLY A 237 -35.78 29.15 12.96
N VAL A 238 -35.51 30.27 12.32
CA VAL A 238 -34.29 31.07 12.25
C VAL A 238 -34.04 31.85 13.55
N THR A 239 -32.78 32.05 13.94
CA THR A 239 -32.27 33.37 14.38
C THR A 239 -30.75 33.47 14.18
N ASP A 240 -30.36 34.50 13.45
CA ASP A 240 -29.04 35.11 13.38
C ASP A 240 -29.08 36.33 14.33
N PRO A 241 -27.97 36.69 14.99
CA PRO A 241 -27.54 38.08 14.81
C PRO A 241 -26.01 38.29 14.77
N PHE A 242 -25.59 39.06 13.76
CA PHE A 242 -24.35 39.81 13.65
C PHE A 242 -24.08 40.75 14.83
N ALA A 243 -22.79 40.88 15.23
CA ALA A 243 -22.23 42.14 15.73
C ALA A 243 -20.69 42.22 15.56
N VAL A 244 -20.24 43.35 15.03
CA VAL A 244 -18.85 43.80 14.80
C VAL A 244 -18.36 44.61 16.01
N PRO A 245 -17.03 44.76 16.23
CA PRO A 245 -16.50 46.13 16.34
C PRO A 245 -15.13 46.35 15.65
N GLY A 246 -14.91 47.59 15.19
CA GLY A 246 -13.64 48.15 14.67
C GLY A 246 -12.78 48.87 15.75
N PRO A 247 -11.86 49.80 15.39
CA PRO A 247 -10.41 49.61 15.63
C PRO A 247 -9.65 50.69 16.47
N VAL A 248 -8.30 50.52 16.55
CA VAL A 248 -7.15 51.47 16.89
C VAL A 248 -6.88 51.73 18.41
N PRO A 249 -5.63 52.03 18.92
CA PRO A 249 -4.39 52.49 18.26
C PRO A 249 -2.99 51.95 18.73
N GLU A 250 -1.95 52.27 17.93
CA GLU A 250 -0.50 52.22 18.26
C GLU A 250 -0.06 53.26 19.30
N PRO A 251 1.18 53.16 19.83
CA PRO A 251 2.12 54.24 19.55
C PRO A 251 3.55 53.81 19.13
N ARG A 252 4.15 54.71 18.35
CA ARG A 252 5.49 54.74 17.74
C ARG A 252 6.61 55.23 18.68
N ALA A 253 7.84 55.07 18.16
CA ALA A 253 9.09 55.85 18.33
C ALA A 253 10.22 55.07 19.06
N ALA A 254 11.49 55.12 18.66
CA ALA A 254 12.20 56.08 17.83
C ALA A 254 13.41 55.47 17.09
N GLU A 255 13.79 56.21 16.05
CA GLU A 255 14.76 56.04 14.99
C GLU A 255 16.12 56.69 15.33
N GLN A 256 17.22 56.20 14.72
CA GLN A 256 18.43 56.94 14.26
C GLN A 256 19.52 55.92 13.84
N ALA A 257 20.30 56.04 12.77
CA ALA A 257 20.36 56.92 11.61
C ALA A 257 21.32 56.28 10.57
N ARG A 258 21.06 56.50 9.28
CA ARG A 258 21.95 56.30 8.10
C ARG A 258 23.01 57.45 8.03
N PRO A 259 24.07 57.45 7.17
CA PRO A 259 24.14 57.07 5.73
C PRO A 259 25.47 56.35 5.33
N SER A 260 25.83 55.94 4.10
CA SER A 260 25.59 56.41 2.71
C SER A 260 26.06 55.33 1.72
N GLY A 261 25.48 55.25 0.50
CA GLY A 261 25.94 54.38 -0.62
C GLY A 261 27.23 54.87 -1.31
N PRO A 262 27.67 54.32 -2.48
CA PRO A 262 26.80 54.05 -3.63
C PRO A 262 27.14 52.82 -4.56
N SER A 263 26.21 52.61 -5.50
CA SER A 263 26.39 52.25 -6.92
C SER A 263 26.39 50.78 -7.39
N ALA A 264 25.64 50.61 -8.47
CA ALA A 264 25.28 49.39 -9.18
C ALA A 264 26.32 48.93 -10.23
N ALA A 265 26.34 47.63 -10.50
CA ALA A 265 26.75 47.05 -11.79
C ALA A 265 26.06 45.68 -12.00
N SER A 266 25.53 45.49 -13.20
CA SER A 266 24.90 44.25 -13.72
C SER A 266 25.94 43.14 -14.00
N PRO A 267 25.53 41.87 -14.24
CA PRO A 267 26.37 40.69 -14.06
C PRO A 267 27.21 40.36 -15.30
N SER A 268 28.44 39.88 -15.09
CA SER A 268 29.24 39.22 -16.13
C SER A 268 29.43 37.73 -15.83
N ALA A 269 29.41 36.94 -16.90
CA ALA A 269 29.46 35.49 -16.92
C ALA A 269 30.83 34.88 -16.54
N ALA A 270 30.73 33.66 -15.99
CA ALA A 270 31.63 32.50 -16.06
C ALA A 270 33.04 32.55 -15.41
N SER A 271 33.24 31.65 -14.44
CA SER A 271 34.16 30.51 -14.67
C SER A 271 33.74 29.29 -13.82
N ASP A 272 33.48 28.18 -14.50
CA ASP A 272 33.38 26.84 -13.93
C ASP A 272 34.65 26.49 -13.14
N ALA A 273 34.51 26.33 -11.83
CA ALA A 273 35.39 25.50 -11.03
C ALA A 273 34.56 24.31 -10.55
N ALA A 274 34.98 23.11 -10.92
CA ALA A 274 34.37 21.86 -10.50
C ALA A 274 34.23 21.84 -8.96
N PRO A 275 33.11 21.35 -8.39
CA PRO A 275 33.00 21.24 -6.95
C PRO A 275 34.03 20.22 -6.46
N ASP A 276 34.87 20.66 -5.54
CA ASP A 276 35.81 19.83 -4.79
C ASP A 276 35.12 18.54 -4.31
N ALA A 277 35.81 17.42 -4.47
CA ALA A 277 35.35 16.12 -4.00
C ALA A 277 35.03 16.19 -2.49
N PRO A 278 33.88 15.67 -2.03
CA PRO A 278 33.52 15.73 -0.62
C PRO A 278 34.54 14.97 0.22
N LEU A 279 35.05 15.63 1.26
CA LEU A 279 35.75 15.01 2.39
C LEU A 279 34.90 13.84 2.91
N PRO A 280 35.51 12.75 3.44
CA PRO A 280 34.75 11.61 3.94
C PRO A 280 33.81 12.07 5.07
N ASP A 281 32.51 12.03 4.79
CA ASP A 281 31.44 12.46 5.69
C ASP A 281 31.56 11.70 7.02
N ALA A 282 31.78 12.43 8.12
CA ALA A 282 31.77 11.83 9.44
C ALA A 282 30.39 11.21 9.70
N ALA A 283 30.34 9.98 10.23
CA ALA A 283 29.08 9.29 10.48
C ALA A 283 28.20 10.12 11.42
N PRO A 284 26.96 10.47 11.03
CA PRO A 284 26.09 11.30 11.85
C PRO A 284 25.71 10.56 13.15
N HIS A 285 25.54 11.33 14.22
CA HIS A 285 25.11 10.84 15.52
C HIS A 285 23.59 10.92 15.67
N VAL A 286 22.96 9.76 15.69
CA VAL A 286 21.53 9.61 15.95
C VAL A 286 21.34 9.20 17.40
N VAL A 287 20.55 9.97 18.15
CA VAL A 287 20.08 9.55 19.47
C VAL A 287 18.66 9.05 19.36
N VAL A 288 18.45 7.76 19.60
CA VAL A 288 17.12 7.15 19.64
C VAL A 288 16.61 7.19 21.09
N VAL A 289 15.37 7.65 21.29
CA VAL A 289 14.72 7.67 22.61
C VAL A 289 13.41 6.91 22.52
N GLY A 290 13.21 5.88 23.34
CA GLY A 290 11.98 5.12 23.24
C GLY A 290 11.92 3.86 24.09
N ASP A 291 10.84 3.11 23.91
CA ASP A 291 10.61 1.87 24.65
C ASP A 291 11.19 0.67 23.88
N VAL A 292 11.93 -0.18 24.57
CA VAL A 292 12.53 -1.40 23.99
C VAL A 292 11.69 -2.61 24.42
N VAL A 293 11.53 -3.56 23.50
CA VAL A 293 10.92 -4.86 23.76
C VAL A 293 11.86 -5.96 23.28
N LEU A 294 11.91 -7.08 23.97
CA LEU A 294 12.59 -8.28 23.48
C LEU A 294 11.62 -9.09 22.61
N ASP A 295 11.82 -9.09 21.29
CA ASP A 295 11.07 -9.97 20.39
C ASP A 295 11.68 -11.37 20.44
N ARG A 296 10.88 -12.37 20.80
CA ARG A 296 11.28 -13.78 20.92
C ARG A 296 10.47 -14.65 19.97
N ASP A 297 11.09 -15.10 18.89
CA ASP A 297 10.48 -15.99 17.91
C ASP A 297 10.87 -17.44 18.22
N VAL A 298 9.87 -18.25 18.59
CA VAL A 298 10.03 -19.67 18.94
C VAL A 298 9.47 -20.50 17.79
N ASP A 299 10.33 -21.14 17.01
CA ASP A 299 9.94 -22.07 15.96
C ASP A 299 9.92 -23.49 16.51
N GLY A 300 8.92 -24.27 16.09
CA GLY A 300 8.79 -25.66 16.50
C GLY A 300 7.96 -26.50 15.54
N ARG A 301 7.68 -27.72 15.97
CA ARG A 301 6.75 -28.65 15.31
C ARG A 301 5.65 -29.05 16.26
N THR A 302 4.46 -29.29 15.72
CA THR A 302 3.31 -29.74 16.49
C THR A 302 2.89 -31.11 15.97
N GLU A 303 3.33 -32.15 16.67
CA GLU A 303 3.07 -33.55 16.29
C GLU A 303 2.08 -34.23 17.24
N ARG A 304 1.80 -33.62 18.41
CA ARG A 304 0.89 -34.17 19.43
C ARG A 304 0.07 -33.08 20.14
N ILE A 305 -1.01 -33.52 20.79
CA ILE A 305 -1.80 -32.74 21.74
C ILE A 305 -1.34 -33.08 23.17
N SER A 306 -1.44 -32.12 24.09
CA SER A 306 -1.07 -32.32 25.49
C SER A 306 -2.00 -33.35 26.17
N PRO A 307 -1.48 -34.27 27.00
CA PRO A 307 -2.33 -35.17 27.78
C PRO A 307 -3.11 -34.45 28.88
N ASP A 308 -2.65 -33.26 29.30
CA ASP A 308 -3.20 -32.52 30.44
C ASP A 308 -4.25 -31.47 30.04
N ALA A 309 -4.32 -31.10 28.75
CA ALA A 309 -5.28 -30.12 28.21
C ALA A 309 -5.40 -30.27 26.68
N PRO A 310 -6.53 -29.88 26.05
CA PRO A 310 -6.73 -29.96 24.59
C PRO A 310 -5.97 -28.85 23.84
N VAL A 311 -4.65 -28.78 24.04
CA VAL A 311 -3.76 -27.78 23.43
C VAL A 311 -2.63 -28.46 22.67
N PRO A 312 -2.18 -27.89 21.54
CA PRO A 312 -1.03 -28.43 20.80
C PRO A 312 0.24 -28.34 21.63
N VAL A 313 1.04 -29.42 21.61
CA VAL A 313 2.41 -29.36 22.14
C VAL A 313 3.34 -28.93 21.02
N VAL A 314 4.07 -27.84 21.25
CA VAL A 314 5.09 -27.34 20.32
C VAL A 314 6.45 -27.84 20.79
N ASP A 315 7.04 -28.79 20.06
CA ASP A 315 8.43 -29.17 20.26
C ASP A 315 9.31 -28.11 19.60
N VAL A 316 9.99 -27.32 20.43
CA VAL A 316 10.82 -26.20 20.00
C VAL A 316 12.04 -26.70 19.23
N THR A 317 12.22 -26.21 18.01
CA THR A 317 13.36 -26.51 17.15
C THR A 317 14.36 -25.36 17.08
N ALA A 318 13.88 -24.12 17.23
CA ALA A 318 14.73 -22.94 17.29
C ALA A 318 14.08 -21.84 18.14
N VAL A 319 14.93 -21.08 18.84
CA VAL A 319 14.53 -19.83 19.50
C VAL A 319 15.43 -18.73 18.97
N ARG A 320 14.82 -17.64 18.52
CA ARG A 320 15.50 -16.44 18.06
C ARG A 320 15.03 -15.26 18.87
N GLU A 321 15.97 -14.47 19.34
CA GLU A 321 15.70 -13.32 20.20
C GLU A 321 16.33 -12.09 19.57
N SER A 322 15.60 -10.97 19.53
CA SER A 322 16.09 -9.74 18.92
C SER A 322 15.48 -8.50 19.59
N PRO A 323 16.19 -7.36 19.58
CA PRO A 323 15.59 -6.10 19.99
C PRO A 323 14.45 -5.70 19.05
N GLY A 324 13.29 -5.42 19.63
CA GLY A 324 12.13 -4.80 19.00
C GLY A 324 11.89 -3.38 19.54
N GLY A 325 10.87 -2.72 19.03
CA GLY A 325 10.55 -1.35 19.44
C GLY A 325 11.67 -0.37 19.06
N ALA A 326 11.97 0.58 19.94
CA ALA A 326 13.08 1.52 19.77
C ALA A 326 14.45 0.83 19.59
N GLY A 327 14.59 -0.43 20.07
CA GLY A 327 15.79 -1.24 19.85
C GLY A 327 15.97 -1.62 18.38
N LEU A 328 14.89 -2.00 17.68
CA LEU A 328 14.92 -2.25 16.24
C LEU A 328 15.25 -0.96 15.49
N THR A 329 14.60 0.16 15.84
CA THR A 329 14.85 1.47 15.24
C THR A 329 16.31 1.90 15.36
N ALA A 330 16.94 1.70 16.53
CA ALA A 330 18.35 1.98 16.74
C ALA A 330 19.26 1.12 15.87
N LEU A 331 18.97 -0.19 15.73
CA LEU A 331 19.71 -1.08 14.84
C LEU A 331 19.57 -0.66 13.37
N LEU A 332 18.40 -0.16 12.95
CA LEU A 332 18.20 0.34 11.59
C LEU A 332 19.00 1.61 11.31
N CYS A 333 19.07 2.53 12.28
CA CYS A 333 19.94 3.71 12.18
C CYS A 333 21.42 3.31 12.06
N ALA A 334 21.87 2.35 12.87
CA ALA A 334 23.25 1.87 12.84
C ALA A 334 23.58 1.17 11.51
N ALA A 335 22.68 0.33 11.00
CA ALA A 335 22.80 -0.34 9.70
C ALA A 335 22.86 0.66 8.53
N SER A 336 22.27 1.85 8.69
CA SER A 336 22.37 2.95 7.73
C SER A 336 23.67 3.77 7.84
N GLY A 337 24.63 3.34 8.67
CA GLY A 337 25.95 3.94 8.82
C GLY A 337 26.01 5.13 9.78
N ALA A 338 25.03 5.27 10.68
CA ALA A 338 25.06 6.27 11.73
C ALA A 338 25.76 5.75 12.99
N ARG A 339 26.37 6.64 13.77
CA ARG A 339 26.71 6.37 15.16
C ARG A 339 25.43 6.50 15.98
N VAL A 340 25.09 5.50 16.79
CA VAL A 340 23.80 5.47 17.49
C VAL A 340 23.97 5.38 19.00
N THR A 341 23.24 6.24 19.72
CA THR A 341 23.00 6.10 21.15
C THR A 341 21.52 5.88 21.39
N LEU A 342 21.15 4.81 22.09
CA LEU A 342 19.78 4.50 22.50
C LEU A 342 19.58 4.89 23.97
N VAL A 343 18.60 5.75 24.23
CA VAL A 343 18.07 6.06 25.56
C VAL A 343 16.78 5.29 25.75
N ALA A 344 16.80 4.29 26.64
CA ALA A 344 15.64 3.43 26.88
C ALA A 344 15.65 2.85 28.30
N PRO A 345 14.49 2.49 28.86
CA PRO A 345 14.39 1.66 30.06
C PRO A 345 14.88 0.24 29.75
N LEU A 346 15.77 -0.30 30.58
CA LEU A 346 16.15 -1.72 30.53
C LEU A 346 16.11 -2.32 31.94
N ALA A 347 15.51 -3.49 32.06
CA ALA A 347 15.51 -4.21 33.33
C ALA A 347 16.87 -4.89 33.59
N GLU A 348 17.19 -5.13 34.86
CA GLU A 348 18.39 -5.85 35.29
C GLU A 348 18.18 -7.38 35.36
N ASP A 349 17.47 -7.92 34.38
CA ASP A 349 17.18 -9.35 34.28
C ASP A 349 17.83 -9.99 33.04
N THR A 350 17.53 -11.27 32.79
CA THR A 350 18.11 -11.99 31.65
C THR A 350 17.70 -11.40 30.31
N GLY A 351 16.44 -10.95 30.18
CA GLY A 351 15.96 -10.30 28.96
C GLY A 351 16.67 -8.97 28.71
N GLY A 352 16.90 -8.19 29.76
CA GLY A 352 17.56 -6.90 29.68
C GLY A 352 19.03 -7.03 29.33
N ARG A 353 19.74 -8.01 29.93
CA ARG A 353 21.11 -8.37 29.50
C ARG A 353 21.15 -8.78 28.03
N ARG A 354 20.21 -9.62 27.59
CA ARG A 354 20.13 -10.04 26.18
C ARG A 354 19.95 -8.85 25.24
N LEU A 355 19.07 -7.90 25.58
CA LEU A 355 18.88 -6.67 24.83
C LEU A 355 20.18 -5.86 24.75
N ARG A 356 20.89 -5.67 25.87
CA ARG A 356 22.18 -4.94 25.90
C ARG A 356 23.21 -5.61 24.98
N ASP A 357 23.36 -6.92 25.04
CA ASP A 357 24.33 -7.68 24.24
C ASP A 357 24.02 -7.56 22.74
N GLU A 358 22.75 -7.73 22.35
CA GLU A 358 22.29 -7.64 20.96
C GLU A 358 22.43 -6.22 20.38
N LEU A 359 22.18 -5.19 21.19
CA LEU A 359 22.35 -3.79 20.80
C LEU A 359 23.83 -3.43 20.65
N ALA A 360 24.67 -3.88 21.60
CA ALA A 360 26.12 -3.67 21.52
C ALA A 360 26.73 -4.37 20.30
N ALA A 361 26.32 -5.60 20.00
CA ALA A 361 26.72 -6.33 18.80
C ALA A 361 26.31 -5.61 17.50
N GLY A 362 25.19 -4.87 17.53
CA GLY A 362 24.73 -4.01 16.45
C GLY A 362 25.42 -2.63 16.38
N GLY A 363 26.39 -2.34 17.25
CA GLY A 363 27.10 -1.06 17.29
C GLY A 363 26.30 0.08 17.93
N VAL A 364 25.28 -0.24 18.75
CA VAL A 364 24.45 0.74 19.44
C VAL A 364 24.95 0.94 20.87
N ALA A 365 25.31 2.17 21.22
CA ALA A 365 25.58 2.55 22.62
C ALA A 365 24.26 2.71 23.38
N VAL A 366 24.20 2.29 24.64
CA VAL A 366 22.95 2.34 25.44
C VAL A 366 23.14 3.21 26.67
N VAL A 367 22.27 4.21 26.82
CA VAL A 367 22.04 4.95 28.08
C VAL A 367 20.77 4.38 28.70
N GLY A 368 20.94 3.46 29.65
CA GLY A 368 19.83 2.79 30.30
C GLY A 368 19.13 3.72 31.29
N LEU A 369 17.80 3.77 31.23
CA LEU A 369 16.94 4.29 32.29
C LEU A 369 16.56 3.14 33.21
N GLY A 370 16.28 3.43 34.48
CA GLY A 370 15.65 2.46 35.37
C GLY A 370 14.34 1.92 34.78
N HIS A 371 14.01 0.66 35.02
CA HIS A 371 12.87 -0.02 34.41
C HIS A 371 12.00 -0.68 35.48
N GLU A 372 10.69 -0.38 35.48
CA GLU A 372 9.73 -1.00 36.39
C GLU A 372 9.27 -2.37 35.86
N GLY A 373 9.38 -3.40 36.70
CA GLY A 373 9.06 -4.78 36.33
C GLY A 373 10.19 -5.49 35.57
N GLY A 374 9.89 -6.67 35.02
CA GLY A 374 10.84 -7.44 34.20
C GLY A 374 10.89 -6.95 32.75
N THR A 375 11.86 -7.36 31.97
CA THR A 375 11.97 -6.97 30.55
C THR A 375 10.73 -7.34 29.77
N ARG A 376 10.09 -6.35 29.13
CA ARG A 376 8.97 -6.58 28.23
C ARG A 376 9.41 -7.51 27.10
N THR A 377 8.78 -8.67 27.02
CA THR A 377 9.10 -9.69 26.03
C THR A 377 7.84 -10.03 25.23
N LYS A 378 8.00 -10.11 23.90
CA LYS A 378 6.96 -10.48 22.96
C LYS A 378 7.34 -11.79 22.31
N THR A 379 6.78 -12.88 22.84
CA THR A 379 7.06 -14.23 22.36
C THR A 379 6.05 -14.65 21.30
N ARG A 380 6.51 -14.98 20.10
CA ARG A 380 5.70 -15.57 19.02
C ARG A 380 6.09 -17.03 18.83
N VAL A 381 5.18 -17.94 19.10
CA VAL A 381 5.38 -19.38 18.90
C VAL A 381 4.81 -19.77 17.55
N ARG A 382 5.63 -20.39 16.70
CA ARG A 382 5.29 -20.81 15.34
C ARG A 382 5.53 -22.31 15.15
N SER A 383 4.66 -22.93 14.37
CA SER A 383 4.76 -24.35 13.98
C SER A 383 4.48 -24.49 12.49
N ALA A 384 5.40 -25.14 11.77
CA ALA A 384 5.34 -25.29 10.30
C ALA A 384 5.05 -23.97 9.54
N GLY A 385 5.61 -22.84 10.03
CA GLY A 385 5.42 -21.51 9.44
C GLY A 385 4.14 -20.79 9.87
N GLN A 386 3.25 -21.41 10.64
CA GLN A 386 2.03 -20.81 11.16
C GLN A 386 2.19 -20.36 12.61
N SER A 387 1.63 -19.20 12.98
CA SER A 387 1.65 -18.74 14.37
C SER A 387 0.63 -19.50 15.21
N VAL A 388 1.09 -20.12 16.30
CA VAL A 388 0.26 -20.90 17.23
C VAL A 388 -0.26 -20.01 18.35
N VAL A 389 0.65 -19.32 19.04
CA VAL A 389 0.32 -18.44 20.17
C VAL A 389 1.30 -17.28 20.24
N ARG A 390 0.82 -16.14 20.74
CA ARG A 390 1.65 -15.03 21.15
C ARG A 390 1.50 -14.82 22.66
N VAL A 391 2.63 -14.70 23.35
CA VAL A 391 2.69 -14.43 24.78
C VAL A 391 3.45 -13.13 24.98
N ASP A 392 2.83 -12.19 25.67
CA ASP A 392 3.45 -10.94 26.08
C ASP A 392 3.63 -10.95 27.60
N ASP A 393 4.86 -10.77 28.09
CA ASP A 393 5.23 -10.79 29.51
C ASP A 393 6.17 -9.61 29.89
N GLY A 394 6.42 -9.40 31.18
CA GLY A 394 7.30 -8.33 31.68
C GLY A 394 6.67 -6.93 31.81
N GLY A 395 5.34 -6.79 31.89
CA GLY A 395 4.71 -5.48 32.12
C GLY A 395 5.01 -4.89 33.52
N PRO A 396 4.91 -3.55 33.73
CA PRO A 396 4.47 -2.51 32.77
C PRO A 396 5.58 -1.95 31.86
N GLY A 397 6.86 -2.08 32.24
CA GLY A 397 8.02 -1.59 31.49
C GLY A 397 8.13 -0.08 31.33
N ALA A 398 7.56 0.66 32.27
CA ALA A 398 7.72 2.10 32.38
C ALA A 398 9.11 2.46 32.93
N PRO A 399 9.64 3.66 32.62
CA PRO A 399 10.84 4.15 33.28
C PRO A 399 10.60 4.29 34.79
N ALA A 400 11.46 3.67 35.59
CA ALA A 400 11.54 3.92 37.03
C ALA A 400 12.06 5.36 37.29
N PRO A 401 11.90 5.93 38.51
CA PRO A 401 12.37 7.28 38.82
C PRO A 401 13.84 7.48 38.43
N VAL A 402 14.09 8.48 37.58
CA VAL A 402 15.38 8.72 36.91
C VAL A 402 16.14 9.82 37.65
N ASP A 403 16.74 9.55 38.82
CA ASP A 403 17.50 10.59 39.54
C ASP A 403 19.00 10.57 39.18
N GLY A 404 19.57 9.42 38.81
CA GLY A 404 21.01 9.25 38.54
C GLY A 404 21.41 9.32 37.08
N GLU A 405 20.55 8.90 36.15
CA GLU A 405 20.90 8.75 34.73
C GLU A 405 20.58 9.98 33.87
N LEU A 406 19.86 10.98 34.38
CA LEU A 406 19.42 12.15 33.60
C LEU A 406 20.58 12.96 33.02
N ALA A 407 21.71 13.07 33.73
CA ALA A 407 22.88 13.78 33.23
C ALA A 407 23.46 13.12 31.97
N ALA A 408 23.43 11.78 31.90
CA ALA A 408 23.87 11.03 30.72
C ALA A 408 22.87 11.19 29.57
N VAL A 409 21.57 11.21 29.86
CA VAL A 409 20.52 11.48 28.85
C VAL A 409 20.68 12.87 28.26
N GLU A 410 20.85 13.88 29.10
CA GLU A 410 21.05 15.27 28.66
C GLU A 410 22.31 15.41 27.82
N ALA A 411 23.42 14.80 28.24
CA ALA A 411 24.67 14.81 27.47
C ALA A 411 24.53 14.11 26.11
N ALA A 412 23.85 12.96 26.06
CA ALA A 412 23.58 12.25 24.81
C ALA A 412 22.76 13.12 23.85
N LEU A 413 21.63 13.68 24.32
CA LEU A 413 20.76 14.55 23.53
C LEU A 413 21.46 15.85 23.08
N ALA A 414 22.36 16.40 23.89
CA ALA A 414 23.14 17.58 23.53
C ALA A 414 24.16 17.31 22.42
N ALA A 415 24.68 16.08 22.34
CA ALA A 415 25.66 15.67 21.33
C ALA A 415 25.02 15.11 20.03
N ALA A 416 23.70 15.12 19.91
CA ALA A 416 22.96 14.51 18.81
C ALA A 416 22.91 15.42 17.57
N ASP A 417 23.24 14.89 16.39
CA ASP A 417 22.98 15.56 15.12
C ASP A 417 21.49 15.48 14.76
N VAL A 418 20.82 14.40 15.21
CA VAL A 418 19.37 14.24 15.15
C VAL A 418 18.90 13.38 16.32
N VAL A 419 17.71 13.68 16.85
CA VAL A 419 17.03 12.83 17.84
C VAL A 419 15.85 12.14 17.16
N LEU A 420 15.73 10.83 17.34
CA LEU A 420 14.60 10.03 16.90
C LEU A 420 13.85 9.49 18.10
N VAL A 421 12.63 9.96 18.32
CA VAL A 421 11.74 9.42 19.34
C VAL A 421 10.92 8.30 18.72
N SER A 422 11.06 7.09 19.26
CA SER A 422 10.36 5.88 18.83
C SER A 422 9.45 5.41 19.96
N ASP A 423 8.19 5.87 19.94
CA ASP A 423 7.23 5.65 21.02
C ASP A 423 6.48 4.32 20.80
N TYR A 424 6.45 3.46 21.82
CA TYR A 424 5.70 2.19 21.80
C TYR A 424 4.68 2.11 22.95
N GLY A 425 4.42 3.25 23.61
CA GLY A 425 3.45 3.41 24.67
C GLY A 425 3.79 2.70 25.98
N ALA A 426 5.07 2.49 26.28
CA ALA A 426 5.51 1.95 27.58
C ALA A 426 5.74 3.03 28.65
N GLY A 427 5.87 4.31 28.24
CA GLY A 427 5.85 5.45 29.16
C GLY A 427 7.08 6.33 29.14
N VAL A 428 8.14 6.00 28.38
CA VAL A 428 9.35 6.85 28.25
C VAL A 428 9.00 8.26 27.83
N THR A 429 8.15 8.38 26.82
CA THR A 429 7.71 9.67 26.27
C THR A 429 6.72 10.42 27.16
N ARG A 430 6.22 9.80 28.24
CA ARG A 430 5.40 10.46 29.27
C ARG A 430 6.20 10.89 30.48
N HIS A 431 7.43 10.39 30.65
CA HIS A 431 8.26 10.74 31.80
C HIS A 431 8.58 12.26 31.78
N PRO A 432 8.22 13.03 32.84
CA PRO A 432 8.30 14.49 32.83
C PRO A 432 9.69 15.04 32.47
N GLU A 433 10.76 14.47 33.04
CA GLU A 433 12.13 14.93 32.78
C GLU A 433 12.61 14.56 31.36
N VAL A 434 12.24 13.39 30.84
CA VAL A 434 12.59 13.01 29.47
C VAL A 434 11.88 13.93 28.48
N ARG A 435 10.59 14.23 28.72
CA ARG A 435 9.84 15.22 27.92
C ARG A 435 10.48 16.61 27.96
N ARG A 436 10.91 17.07 29.13
CA ARG A 436 11.59 18.37 29.28
C ARG A 436 12.88 18.40 28.46
N LEU A 437 13.70 17.35 28.53
CA LEU A 437 14.94 17.24 27.77
C LEU A 437 14.69 17.15 26.26
N LEU A 438 13.68 16.39 25.81
CA LEU A 438 13.28 16.33 24.41
C LEU A 438 12.81 17.71 23.89
N GLY A 439 12.04 18.46 24.69
CA GLY A 439 11.63 19.83 24.35
C GLY A 439 12.81 20.81 24.24
N ALA A 440 13.84 20.63 25.07
CA ALA A 440 15.10 21.38 24.96
C ALA A 440 15.92 20.96 23.73
N ALA A 441 15.95 19.67 23.40
CA ALA A 441 16.61 19.15 22.20
C ALA A 441 15.94 19.68 20.92
N ALA A 442 14.62 19.69 20.84
CA ALA A 442 13.85 20.25 19.72
C ALA A 442 14.10 21.75 19.47
N ALA A 443 14.64 22.46 20.45
CA ALA A 443 15.05 23.86 20.28
C ALA A 443 16.43 24.02 19.63
N ARG A 444 17.26 22.96 19.61
CA ARG A 444 18.67 23.00 19.20
C ARG A 444 18.97 22.15 17.97
N THR A 445 18.29 21.02 17.83
CA THR A 445 18.53 20.03 16.78
C THR A 445 17.22 19.48 16.24
N HIS A 446 17.31 18.72 15.16
CA HIS A 446 16.18 18.04 14.55
C HIS A 446 15.66 16.91 15.45
N VAL A 447 14.36 16.95 15.76
CA VAL A 447 13.66 15.87 16.47
C VAL A 447 12.61 15.26 15.54
N VAL A 448 12.82 14.00 15.16
CA VAL A 448 11.84 13.16 14.47
C VAL A 448 11.07 12.37 15.52
N TRP A 449 9.75 12.33 15.42
CA TRP A 449 8.90 11.65 16.40
C TRP A 449 7.95 10.66 15.72
N ASP A 450 8.12 9.39 16.03
CA ASP A 450 7.21 8.31 15.65
C ASP A 450 6.23 8.02 16.79
N PRO A 451 4.96 8.48 16.70
CA PRO A 451 4.04 8.47 17.83
C PRO A 451 3.32 7.13 17.97
N HIS A 452 2.79 6.88 19.17
CA HIS A 452 1.92 5.73 19.43
C HIS A 452 0.68 6.15 20.23
N PRO A 453 -0.51 5.51 20.08
CA PRO A 453 -1.74 5.96 20.73
C PRO A 453 -1.68 5.89 22.27
N ARG A 454 -0.89 4.95 22.80
CA ARG A 454 -0.59 4.84 24.23
C ARG A 454 0.69 5.59 24.63
N GLY A 455 1.22 6.45 23.77
CA GLY A 455 2.40 7.27 23.99
C GLY A 455 2.11 8.64 24.58
N GLY A 456 3.16 9.40 24.85
CA GLY A 456 3.06 10.83 25.15
C GLY A 456 2.90 11.64 23.85
N ASP A 457 2.17 12.76 23.90
CA ASP A 457 2.04 13.61 22.72
C ASP A 457 3.42 14.19 22.32
N PRO A 458 3.71 14.32 21.01
CA PRO A 458 4.95 14.92 20.53
C PRO A 458 5.21 16.29 21.15
N VAL A 459 6.48 16.58 21.44
CA VAL A 459 6.86 17.92 21.91
C VAL A 459 6.74 18.96 20.78
N PRO A 460 6.46 20.23 21.09
CA PRO A 460 6.45 21.29 20.08
C PRO A 460 7.80 21.40 19.36
N ARG A 461 7.79 21.89 18.12
CA ARG A 461 8.99 22.08 17.26
C ARG A 461 9.69 20.79 16.83
N CYS A 462 9.05 19.63 16.95
CA CYS A 462 9.50 18.45 16.20
C CYS A 462 9.64 18.81 14.71
N VAL A 463 10.77 18.44 14.11
CA VAL A 463 11.01 18.71 12.68
C VAL A 463 10.10 17.86 11.81
N LEU A 464 9.80 16.65 12.27
CA LEU A 464 8.92 15.69 11.60
C LEU A 464 8.20 14.82 12.63
N VAL A 465 6.88 14.66 12.48
CA VAL A 465 6.10 13.64 13.21
C VAL A 465 5.53 12.65 12.19
N THR A 466 5.62 11.34 12.46
CA THR A 466 5.38 10.28 11.46
C THR A 466 4.23 9.32 11.78
N PRO A 467 3.02 9.80 12.18
CA PRO A 467 1.93 8.88 12.52
C PRO A 467 1.50 8.05 11.30
N ASN A 468 1.08 6.81 11.53
CA ASN A 468 0.26 6.12 10.54
C ASN A 468 -1.15 6.70 10.48
N LEU A 469 -1.94 6.31 9.46
CA LEU A 469 -3.29 6.82 9.28
C LEU A 469 -4.20 6.62 10.50
N ALA A 470 -4.10 5.48 11.18
CA ALA A 470 -4.91 5.19 12.35
C ALA A 470 -4.50 6.05 13.57
N GLU A 471 -3.21 6.21 13.81
CA GLU A 471 -2.66 7.11 14.82
C GLU A 471 -3.03 8.57 14.56
N ALA A 472 -2.94 9.01 13.30
CA ALA A 472 -3.30 10.37 12.91
C ALA A 472 -4.78 10.65 13.17
N ALA A 473 -5.66 9.73 12.75
CA ALA A 473 -7.09 9.83 13.00
C ALA A 473 -7.41 9.83 14.51
N ALA A 474 -6.74 8.97 15.28
CA ALA A 474 -6.92 8.90 16.73
C ALA A 474 -6.43 10.18 17.44
N ALA A 475 -5.29 10.74 17.03
CA ALA A 475 -4.77 11.99 17.58
C ALA A 475 -5.72 13.17 17.33
N VAL A 476 -6.23 13.29 16.10
CA VAL A 476 -7.23 14.30 15.73
C VAL A 476 -8.54 14.15 16.51
N ALA A 477 -9.00 12.91 16.71
CA ALA A 477 -10.21 12.62 17.48
C ALA A 477 -10.06 13.01 18.97
N ARG A 478 -8.89 12.75 19.57
CA ARG A 478 -8.57 13.14 20.96
C ARG A 478 -8.56 14.66 21.16
N ALA A 479 -8.17 15.43 20.14
CA ALA A 479 -8.10 16.89 20.19
C ALA A 479 -9.48 17.59 20.22
N GLY A 480 -10.60 16.84 20.22
CA GLY A 480 -11.94 17.40 20.47
C GLY A 480 -12.58 18.16 19.31
N GLY A 481 -12.04 18.07 18.09
CA GLY A 481 -12.65 18.69 16.93
C GLY A 481 -13.90 17.95 16.45
N ALA A 482 -14.98 18.68 16.21
CA ALA A 482 -16.17 18.17 15.53
C ALA A 482 -15.79 17.37 14.26
N ALA A 483 -16.59 16.37 13.92
CA ALA A 483 -16.44 15.45 12.78
C ALA A 483 -16.56 16.13 11.39
N THR A 484 -16.21 17.40 11.29
CA THR A 484 -16.26 18.26 10.12
C THR A 484 -14.85 18.77 9.84
N GLY A 485 -13.98 17.92 9.29
CA GLY A 485 -12.62 18.35 8.94
C GLY A 485 -11.65 17.21 8.70
N GLY A 486 -11.89 16.50 7.60
CA GLY A 486 -10.92 15.67 6.88
C GLY A 486 -10.76 14.23 7.34
N ARG A 487 -11.19 13.29 6.49
CA ARG A 487 -10.90 11.85 6.63
C ARG A 487 -9.65 11.44 5.85
N HIS A 488 -9.17 12.30 4.95
CA HIS A 488 -8.05 11.95 4.09
C HIS A 488 -6.70 12.21 4.77
N PRO A 489 -5.67 11.40 4.47
CA PRO A 489 -4.37 11.50 5.12
C PRO A 489 -3.70 12.88 5.02
N ASP A 490 -3.86 13.58 3.90
CA ASP A 490 -3.33 14.93 3.67
C ASP A 490 -3.97 15.99 4.58
N GLU A 491 -5.29 15.92 4.78
CA GLU A 491 -6.02 16.83 5.66
C GLU A 491 -5.65 16.58 7.13
N LEU A 492 -5.53 15.31 7.52
CA LEU A 492 -5.04 14.91 8.85
C LEU A 492 -3.63 15.43 9.09
N ALA A 493 -2.72 15.32 8.10
CA ALA A 493 -1.36 15.83 8.19
C ALA A 493 -1.34 17.36 8.42
N VAL A 494 -2.12 18.12 7.65
CA VAL A 494 -2.21 19.60 7.79
C VAL A 494 -2.74 20.01 9.16
N ARG A 495 -3.79 19.33 9.62
CA ARG A 495 -4.41 19.59 10.91
C ARG A 495 -3.45 19.31 12.05
N LEU A 496 -2.87 18.11 12.08
CA LEU A 496 -1.92 17.70 13.12
C LEU A 496 -0.67 18.57 13.15
N ARG A 497 -0.15 19.00 12.00
CA ARG A 497 0.99 19.94 11.97
C ARG A 497 0.70 21.20 12.77
N THR A 498 -0.51 21.74 12.63
CA THR A 498 -0.94 22.95 13.34
C THR A 498 -1.16 22.66 14.82
N GLU A 499 -1.89 21.60 15.16
CA GLU A 499 -2.20 21.23 16.56
C GLU A 499 -0.95 20.88 17.36
N LEU A 500 0.02 20.19 16.75
CA LEU A 500 1.27 19.75 17.40
C LEU A 500 2.37 20.82 17.35
N SER A 501 2.16 21.93 16.63
CA SER A 501 3.21 22.94 16.38
C SER A 501 4.51 22.31 15.86
N ALA A 502 4.38 21.35 14.94
CA ALA A 502 5.51 20.67 14.30
C ALA A 502 5.89 21.39 12.99
N THR A 503 7.16 21.30 12.59
CA THR A 503 7.62 21.84 11.29
C THR A 503 6.99 21.06 10.13
N GLY A 504 6.93 19.74 10.25
CA GLY A 504 6.27 18.84 9.32
C GLY A 504 5.55 17.69 10.01
N VAL A 505 4.44 17.25 9.42
CA VAL A 505 3.77 16.00 9.79
C VAL A 505 3.62 15.15 8.54
N CYS A 506 4.05 13.89 8.63
CA CYS A 506 3.96 12.93 7.55
C CYS A 506 3.07 11.76 7.95
N VAL A 507 1.86 11.72 7.41
CA VAL A 507 0.93 10.60 7.63
C VAL A 507 1.28 9.46 6.69
N THR A 508 1.70 8.32 7.23
CA THR A 508 1.96 7.11 6.44
C THR A 508 0.66 6.34 6.19
N ALA A 509 0.45 5.88 4.95
CA ALA A 509 -0.81 5.30 4.47
C ALA A 509 -0.61 3.93 3.80
N GLY A 510 0.31 3.12 4.33
CA GLY A 510 0.56 1.76 3.84
C GLY A 510 0.98 1.73 2.37
N GLU A 511 0.32 0.88 1.57
CA GLU A 511 0.60 0.70 0.14
C GLU A 511 0.36 1.95 -0.72
N ALA A 512 -0.41 2.93 -0.22
CA ALA A 512 -0.60 4.18 -0.92
C ALA A 512 0.68 5.03 -0.92
N GLY A 513 1.46 4.99 0.17
CA GLY A 513 2.62 5.85 0.39
C GLY A 513 2.48 6.74 1.61
N ALA A 514 2.90 8.00 1.51
CA ALA A 514 2.91 8.94 2.62
C ALA A 514 2.53 10.37 2.21
N TYR A 515 1.95 11.13 3.14
CA TYR A 515 1.44 12.48 2.93
C TYR A 515 2.11 13.45 3.89
N LEU A 516 3.00 14.30 3.38
CA LEU A 516 3.76 15.29 4.14
C LEU A 516 3.10 16.66 4.07
N ALA A 517 2.72 17.21 5.21
CA ALA A 517 2.28 18.59 5.35
C ALA A 517 3.40 19.46 5.95
N LEU A 518 3.69 20.59 5.29
CA LEU A 518 4.60 21.64 5.76
C LEU A 518 3.84 22.95 5.97
N ALA A 519 4.42 23.91 6.69
CA ALA A 519 3.83 25.23 6.84
C ALA A 519 3.88 26.01 5.51
N GLY A 520 2.79 26.68 5.15
CA GLY A 520 2.74 27.55 3.97
C GLY A 520 2.60 26.84 2.61
N SER A 521 2.72 25.51 2.55
CA SER A 521 2.61 24.74 1.30
C SER A 521 1.37 23.82 1.28
N ASP A 522 0.98 23.41 0.07
CA ASP A 522 0.06 22.30 -0.13
C ASP A 522 0.74 20.97 0.26
N PRO A 523 0.01 19.93 0.71
CA PRO A 523 0.60 18.65 1.13
C PRO A 523 1.29 17.91 -0.02
N LEU A 524 2.44 17.30 0.25
CA LEU A 524 3.18 16.44 -0.68
C LEU A 524 2.75 14.99 -0.51
N PHE A 525 2.32 14.33 -1.58
CA PHE A 525 2.06 12.89 -1.61
C PHE A 525 3.22 12.14 -2.25
N VAL A 526 3.87 11.28 -1.47
CA VAL A 526 4.95 10.40 -1.94
C VAL A 526 4.40 8.97 -2.09
N PRO A 527 4.26 8.45 -3.33
CA PRO A 527 3.71 7.11 -3.53
C PRO A 527 4.69 6.01 -3.10
N ALA A 528 4.18 4.93 -2.47
CA ALA A 528 4.98 3.74 -2.19
C ALA A 528 5.26 2.93 -3.48
N ALA A 529 6.38 2.21 -3.51
CA ALA A 529 6.61 1.25 -4.58
C ALA A 529 5.62 0.09 -4.45
N ALA A 530 5.13 -0.44 -5.58
CA ALA A 530 4.26 -1.61 -5.55
C ALA A 530 5.09 -2.83 -5.13
N VAL A 531 4.67 -3.52 -4.08
CA VAL A 531 5.35 -4.70 -3.53
C VAL A 531 4.37 -5.86 -3.52
N THR A 532 4.71 -6.96 -4.20
CA THR A 532 3.89 -8.17 -4.26
C THR A 532 4.37 -9.18 -3.22
N GLY A 533 3.63 -9.32 -2.12
CA GLY A 533 4.05 -10.14 -0.99
C GLY A 533 5.19 -9.50 -0.20
N GLY A 534 5.18 -9.67 1.12
CA GLY A 534 6.14 -9.03 2.01
C GLY A 534 5.59 -8.91 3.42
N ASP A 535 6.46 -8.55 4.37
CA ASP A 535 6.07 -8.31 5.76
C ASP A 535 6.14 -6.81 6.06
N PRO A 536 4.99 -6.13 6.32
CA PRO A 536 4.99 -4.72 6.67
C PRO A 536 5.48 -4.46 8.10
N CYS A 537 5.76 -5.49 8.90
CA CYS A 537 6.27 -5.34 10.26
C CYS A 537 7.58 -4.54 10.27
N GLY A 538 7.60 -3.46 11.05
CA GLY A 538 8.74 -2.54 11.16
C GLY A 538 8.89 -1.54 10.01
N ALA A 539 7.92 -1.44 9.08
CA ALA A 539 7.98 -0.45 8.00
C ALA A 539 7.96 0.99 8.53
N GLY A 540 7.20 1.25 9.61
CA GLY A 540 7.21 2.53 10.33
C GLY A 540 8.57 2.85 10.95
N ASP A 541 9.19 1.88 11.64
CA ASP A 541 10.55 2.05 12.20
C ASP A 541 11.57 2.33 11.10
N ARG A 542 11.50 1.61 9.98
CA ARG A 542 12.38 1.84 8.83
C ARG A 542 12.18 3.23 8.24
N PHE A 543 10.94 3.67 8.12
CA PHE A 543 10.60 4.99 7.63
C PHE A 543 11.20 6.07 8.55
N ALA A 544 10.92 6.02 9.84
CA ALA A 544 11.36 7.02 10.82
C ALA A 544 12.89 7.04 10.95
N ALA A 545 13.54 5.87 11.00
CA ALA A 545 15.00 5.74 11.03
C ALA A 545 15.65 6.35 9.77
N THR A 546 15.10 6.06 8.59
CA THR A 546 15.63 6.59 7.33
C THR A 546 15.46 8.11 7.25
N ALA A 547 14.29 8.62 7.65
CA ALA A 547 14.03 10.06 7.68
C ALA A 547 15.00 10.78 8.63
N ALA A 548 15.21 10.25 9.84
CA ALA A 548 16.14 10.83 10.81
C ALA A 548 17.59 10.86 10.29
N VAL A 549 18.09 9.74 9.75
CA VAL A 549 19.45 9.67 9.19
C VAL A 549 19.61 10.60 7.97
N ALA A 550 18.61 10.69 7.10
CA ALA A 550 18.65 11.60 5.96
C ALA A 550 18.72 13.07 6.40
N LEU A 551 17.92 13.46 7.40
CA LEU A 551 17.93 14.80 7.97
C LEU A 551 19.28 15.12 8.66
N ALA A 552 19.88 14.15 9.35
CA ALA A 552 21.21 14.32 9.94
C ALA A 552 22.32 14.53 8.89
N ARG A 553 22.13 14.01 7.67
CA ARG A 553 23.00 14.22 6.52
C ARG A 553 22.65 15.47 5.70
N GLY A 554 21.79 16.35 6.24
CA GLY A 554 21.44 17.62 5.61
C GLY A 554 20.39 17.55 4.50
N ALA A 555 19.69 16.42 4.33
CA ALA A 555 18.57 16.36 3.39
C ALA A 555 17.43 17.29 3.82
N VAL A 556 16.72 17.88 2.86
CA VAL A 556 15.48 18.61 3.16
C VAL A 556 14.34 17.63 3.49
N LEU A 557 13.28 18.11 4.14
CA LEU A 557 12.17 17.26 4.60
C LEU A 557 11.51 16.44 3.48
N SER A 558 11.29 17.04 2.31
CA SER A 558 10.70 16.36 1.16
C SER A 558 11.59 15.21 0.66
N GLU A 559 12.90 15.42 0.58
CA GLU A 559 13.87 14.39 0.21
C GLU A 559 13.97 13.29 1.26
N ALA A 560 13.99 13.66 2.55
CA ALA A 560 14.05 12.71 3.65
C ALA A 560 12.82 11.77 3.63
N VAL A 561 11.61 12.33 3.42
CA VAL A 561 10.38 11.53 3.29
C VAL A 561 10.40 10.67 2.02
N GLN A 562 10.86 11.20 0.89
CA GLN A 562 10.98 10.41 -0.35
C GLN A 562 11.91 9.20 -0.17
N ARG A 563 13.09 9.41 0.43
CA ARG A 563 14.01 8.33 0.77
C ARG A 563 13.38 7.34 1.74
N ALA A 564 12.68 7.83 2.77
CA ALA A 564 12.02 7.00 3.77
C ALA A 564 10.92 6.11 3.18
N VAL A 565 10.08 6.63 2.27
CA VAL A 565 9.08 5.80 1.55
C VAL A 565 9.77 4.74 0.71
N GLY A 566 10.82 5.09 -0.04
CA GLY A 566 11.56 4.15 -0.87
C GLY A 566 12.17 3.01 -0.06
N GLU A 567 12.86 3.34 1.03
CA GLU A 567 13.51 2.38 1.93
C GLU A 567 12.50 1.52 2.72
N ALA A 568 11.37 2.10 3.14
CA ALA A 568 10.29 1.34 3.76
C ALA A 568 9.63 0.37 2.77
N SER A 569 9.49 0.76 1.50
CA SER A 569 8.98 -0.13 0.45
C SER A 569 9.94 -1.30 0.19
N ALA A 570 11.25 -1.01 0.10
CA ALA A 570 12.28 -2.03 -0.06
C ALA A 570 12.38 -2.97 1.15
N TRP A 571 12.16 -2.44 2.36
CA TRP A 571 12.07 -3.21 3.58
C TRP A 571 10.94 -4.24 3.55
N VAL A 572 9.73 -3.82 3.16
CA VAL A 572 8.57 -4.71 3.02
C VAL A 572 8.87 -5.81 1.99
N ALA A 573 9.44 -5.42 0.84
CA ALA A 573 9.79 -6.34 -0.25
C ALA A 573 10.84 -7.39 0.13
N THR A 574 11.70 -7.09 1.12
CA THR A 574 12.76 -7.99 1.58
C THR A 574 12.40 -8.76 2.86
N GLY A 575 11.11 -8.85 3.18
CA GLY A 575 10.57 -9.65 4.29
C GLY A 575 10.56 -8.96 5.64
N GLY A 576 10.64 -7.63 5.67
CA GLY A 576 10.44 -6.81 6.87
C GLY A 576 11.40 -7.14 8.02
N ALA A 577 10.90 -7.00 9.25
CA ALA A 577 11.67 -7.26 10.47
C ALA A 577 12.25 -8.68 10.52
N ASP A 578 11.47 -9.68 10.11
CA ASP A 578 11.92 -11.07 10.11
C ASP A 578 13.01 -11.31 9.05
N GLY A 579 12.89 -10.69 7.87
CA GLY A 579 13.92 -10.74 6.82
C GLY A 579 15.23 -10.07 7.23
N PHE A 580 15.15 -8.92 7.91
CA PHE A 580 16.33 -8.23 8.44
C PHE A 580 17.08 -9.06 9.49
N ARG A 581 16.35 -9.69 10.42
CA ARG A 581 16.94 -10.55 11.46
C ARG A 581 17.71 -11.72 10.86
N ARG A 582 17.12 -12.44 9.89
CA ARG A 582 17.79 -13.57 9.23
C ARG A 582 19.10 -13.15 8.56
N ARG A 583 19.10 -12.04 7.82
CA ARG A 583 20.31 -11.52 7.16
C ARG A 583 21.40 -11.13 8.15
N ARG A 584 21.02 -10.65 9.33
CA ARG A 584 21.97 -10.30 10.40
C ARG A 584 22.61 -11.55 11.00
N ASP A 585 21.81 -12.60 11.22
CA ASP A 585 22.29 -13.87 11.76
C ASP A 585 23.16 -14.66 10.76
N GLU A 586 22.92 -14.47 9.45
CA GLU A 586 23.66 -15.11 8.35
C GLU A 586 24.95 -14.36 7.95
N ALA A 587 25.23 -13.18 8.51
CA ALA A 587 26.42 -12.40 8.18
C ALA A 587 27.70 -13.05 8.79
N PRO A 588 28.74 -13.38 8.00
CA PRO A 588 29.94 -14.02 8.53
C PRO A 588 30.80 -13.06 9.37
N VAL A 589 31.35 -13.58 10.47
CA VAL A 589 32.41 -12.96 11.29
C VAL A 589 33.57 -12.55 10.38
N ARG A 590 33.87 -11.24 10.34
CA ARG A 590 34.99 -10.71 9.55
C ARG A 590 36.34 -11.11 10.18
N VAL A 591 37.14 -11.87 9.44
CA VAL A 591 38.58 -12.03 9.66
C VAL A 591 39.31 -11.36 8.50
N GLY A 592 40.21 -10.41 8.82
CA GLY A 592 41.45 -10.10 8.10
C GLY A 592 41.39 -9.65 6.63
N SER A 593 41.76 -8.39 6.41
CA SER A 593 42.02 -7.72 5.13
C SER A 593 43.13 -8.35 4.26
N GLY A 594 42.93 -8.33 2.93
CA GLY A 594 43.96 -8.42 1.89
C GLY A 594 43.38 -8.12 0.50
N PRO A 595 44.07 -7.37 -0.38
CA PRO A 595 43.49 -6.73 -1.57
C PRO A 595 43.53 -7.66 -2.80
N ASP A 596 42.54 -7.52 -3.69
CA ASP A 596 42.52 -7.78 -5.15
C ASP A 596 41.03 -7.80 -5.55
N GLY A 597 40.50 -7.05 -6.50
CA GLY A 597 41.04 -6.74 -7.82
C GLY A 597 40.19 -7.48 -8.86
N GLY A 598 39.02 -6.93 -9.22
CA GLY A 598 38.16 -7.49 -10.28
C GLY A 598 36.69 -7.13 -10.14
N GLY A 599 36.28 -6.00 -10.71
CA GLY A 599 34.86 -5.70 -10.91
C GLY A 599 34.28 -6.50 -12.08
N PRO A 600 33.00 -6.88 -12.04
CA PRO A 600 32.22 -7.13 -13.23
C PRO A 600 31.20 -6.03 -13.48
N ASP A 601 31.04 -5.78 -14.77
CA ASP A 601 30.24 -4.77 -15.42
C ASP A 601 28.75 -4.76 -15.06
N GLY A 602 28.16 -3.58 -15.29
CA GLY A 602 26.77 -3.27 -15.05
C GLY A 602 25.83 -4.12 -15.90
N GLY A 603 24.93 -4.81 -15.20
CA GLY A 603 23.72 -5.38 -15.76
C GLY A 603 22.54 -4.91 -14.93
N SER A 604 21.90 -3.81 -15.33
CA SER A 604 20.61 -3.40 -14.79
C SER A 604 19.55 -4.42 -15.23
N ALA A 605 19.34 -5.45 -14.41
CA ALA A 605 18.24 -6.38 -14.58
C ALA A 605 16.94 -5.65 -14.20
N GLY A 606 16.23 -5.17 -15.23
CA GLY A 606 14.90 -4.59 -15.10
C GLY A 606 13.94 -5.61 -14.49
N LEU A 607 13.32 -5.23 -13.38
CA LEU A 607 12.22 -5.97 -12.77
C LEU A 607 11.00 -5.93 -13.74
N PRO A 608 10.34 -7.06 -14.00
CA PRO A 608 9.12 -7.06 -14.80
C PRO A 608 7.98 -6.48 -13.94
N VAL A 609 7.56 -5.25 -14.24
CA VAL A 609 6.32 -4.68 -13.73
C VAL A 609 5.18 -5.29 -14.53
N GLY A 610 4.49 -6.27 -13.94
CA GLY A 610 3.25 -6.82 -14.48
C GLY A 610 2.13 -5.80 -14.33
N VAL A 611 1.84 -5.05 -15.40
CA VAL A 611 0.67 -4.19 -15.51
C VAL A 611 -0.44 -5.02 -16.14
N ALA A 612 -1.53 -5.27 -15.41
CA ALA A 612 -2.73 -5.86 -16.00
C ALA A 612 -3.36 -4.81 -16.93
N SER A 613 -3.34 -5.08 -18.24
CA SER A 613 -4.04 -4.23 -19.22
C SER A 613 -5.55 -4.40 -19.05
N VAL A 614 -6.25 -3.32 -18.74
CA VAL A 614 -7.71 -3.26 -18.88
C VAL A 614 -8.01 -3.09 -20.36
N ALA A 615 -8.48 -4.17 -20.99
CA ALA A 615 -8.95 -4.12 -22.37
C ALA A 615 -10.30 -3.39 -22.44
N GLY A 616 -10.31 -2.26 -23.15
CA GLY A 616 -11.39 -1.76 -24.00
C GLY A 616 -12.82 -1.70 -23.45
N LEU A 617 -13.20 -0.53 -22.94
CA LEU A 617 -14.59 -0.06 -22.95
C LEU A 617 -14.80 0.89 -24.15
N PRO A 618 -16.00 0.98 -24.73
CA PRO A 618 -16.28 1.79 -25.91
C PRO A 618 -16.08 3.29 -25.64
N GLY A 619 -15.63 3.99 -26.68
CA GLY A 619 -14.94 5.28 -26.63
C GLY A 619 -15.64 6.45 -25.94
N ILE A 620 -14.82 7.27 -25.28
CA ILE A 620 -15.11 8.68 -25.02
C ILE A 620 -14.47 9.46 -26.17
N ASP A 621 -14.97 9.26 -27.39
CA ASP A 621 -14.42 9.83 -28.63
C ASP A 621 -15.05 11.19 -28.97
N ALA A 622 -14.92 12.15 -28.06
CA ALA A 622 -14.99 13.55 -28.44
C ALA A 622 -13.94 14.34 -27.63
N PRO A 623 -13.08 15.17 -28.27
CA PRO A 623 -12.42 16.24 -27.54
C PRO A 623 -13.52 17.05 -26.86
N ALA A 624 -13.37 17.33 -25.57
CA ALA A 624 -14.29 18.22 -24.87
C ALA A 624 -14.02 19.64 -25.37
N ASP A 625 -14.58 20.00 -26.51
CA ASP A 625 -14.40 21.28 -27.17
C ASP A 625 -15.50 22.21 -26.66
N GLY A 626 -15.21 22.83 -25.51
CA GLY A 626 -15.98 23.93 -24.96
C GLY A 626 -16.49 23.70 -23.53
N PRO A 627 -16.99 24.77 -22.87
CA PRO A 627 -17.23 24.78 -21.43
C PRO A 627 -18.27 23.77 -20.93
N ASP A 628 -19.30 23.49 -21.74
CA ASP A 628 -20.38 22.58 -21.36
C ASP A 628 -19.97 21.11 -21.44
N GLU A 629 -19.06 20.76 -22.34
CA GLU A 629 -18.55 19.40 -22.46
C GLU A 629 -17.59 19.06 -21.33
N VAL A 630 -16.74 20.00 -20.91
CA VAL A 630 -15.88 19.85 -19.74
C VAL A 630 -16.70 19.62 -18.47
N ARG A 631 -17.80 20.37 -18.31
CA ARG A 631 -18.72 20.19 -17.17
C ARG A 631 -19.35 18.80 -17.17
N ARG A 632 -19.90 18.37 -18.33
CA ARG A 632 -20.50 17.03 -18.49
C ARG A 632 -19.48 15.91 -18.28
N LEU A 633 -18.23 16.11 -18.71
CA LEU A 633 -17.15 15.15 -18.46
C LEU A 633 -16.90 14.99 -16.97
N GLY A 634 -16.73 16.11 -16.25
CA GLY A 634 -16.57 16.10 -14.79
C GLY A 634 -17.73 15.39 -14.09
N ASP A 635 -18.97 15.71 -14.47
CA ASP A 635 -20.17 15.09 -13.89
C ASP A 635 -20.22 13.57 -14.14
N ARG A 636 -19.89 13.12 -15.36
CA ARG A 636 -19.82 11.68 -15.68
C ARG A 636 -18.73 10.95 -14.90
N LEU A 637 -17.55 11.54 -14.77
CA LEU A 637 -16.43 10.90 -14.08
C LEU A 637 -16.67 10.82 -12.57
N ARG A 638 -17.31 11.84 -11.96
CA ARG A 638 -17.68 11.80 -10.54
C ARG A 638 -18.71 10.72 -10.19
N LEU A 639 -19.50 10.26 -11.16
CA LEU A 639 -20.36 9.08 -10.97
C LEU A 639 -19.55 7.78 -10.85
N ARG A 640 -18.30 7.75 -11.30
CA ARG A 640 -17.40 6.58 -11.23
C ARG A 640 -16.52 6.57 -9.97
N GLY A 641 -16.49 7.67 -9.21
CA GLY A 641 -15.67 7.82 -8.01
C GLY A 641 -14.91 9.13 -7.97
N THR A 642 -13.77 9.12 -7.30
CA THR A 642 -12.90 10.28 -7.06
C THR A 642 -12.23 10.74 -8.37
N VAL A 643 -12.50 11.97 -8.80
CA VAL A 643 -11.88 12.56 -9.98
C VAL A 643 -10.62 13.31 -9.62
N VAL A 644 -9.49 12.84 -10.13
CA VAL A 644 -8.20 13.51 -10.06
C VAL A 644 -7.99 14.29 -11.35
N ALA A 645 -7.53 15.53 -11.23
CA ALA A 645 -7.01 16.27 -12.36
C ALA A 645 -5.54 16.66 -12.12
N THR A 646 -4.77 16.69 -13.20
CA THR A 646 -3.41 17.23 -13.22
C THR A 646 -3.20 18.02 -14.50
N GLY A 647 -2.18 18.88 -14.57
CA GLY A 647 -2.01 19.67 -15.78
C GLY A 647 -0.66 20.34 -15.95
N GLY A 648 -0.38 20.71 -17.20
CA GLY A 648 0.86 21.32 -17.65
C GLY A 648 0.95 21.37 -19.17
N CYS A 649 2.07 21.86 -19.71
CA CYS A 649 2.21 21.97 -21.16
C CYS A 649 2.47 20.62 -21.84
N PHE A 650 3.09 19.65 -21.15
CA PHE A 650 3.46 18.32 -21.70
C PHE A 650 4.10 18.36 -23.10
N ASP A 651 5.01 19.31 -23.30
CA ASP A 651 5.55 19.62 -24.63
C ASP A 651 6.36 18.45 -25.21
N ILE A 652 7.33 17.95 -24.46
CA ILE A 652 7.97 16.66 -24.71
C ILE A 652 7.79 15.81 -23.46
N VAL A 653 7.05 14.72 -23.60
CA VAL A 653 6.81 13.76 -22.51
C VAL A 653 8.11 13.01 -22.20
N HIS A 654 8.40 12.82 -20.92
CA HIS A 654 9.62 12.17 -20.42
C HIS A 654 9.27 11.38 -19.15
N PRO A 655 10.17 10.54 -18.61
CA PRO A 655 9.86 9.67 -17.47
C PRO A 655 9.32 10.40 -16.23
N GLY A 656 9.80 11.62 -15.95
CA GLY A 656 9.21 12.48 -14.90
C GLY A 656 7.70 12.76 -15.07
N HIS A 657 7.23 13.04 -16.29
CA HIS A 657 5.78 13.18 -16.56
C HIS A 657 5.06 11.85 -16.34
N VAL A 658 5.63 10.73 -16.79
CA VAL A 658 5.03 9.40 -16.61
C VAL A 658 4.83 9.08 -15.13
N ALA A 659 5.86 9.29 -14.31
CA ALA A 659 5.78 9.09 -12.86
C ALA A 659 4.76 10.03 -12.20
N THR A 660 4.68 11.29 -12.64
CA THR A 660 3.69 12.26 -12.14
C THR A 660 2.27 11.81 -12.46
N LEU A 661 2.00 11.35 -13.69
CA LEU A 661 0.69 10.85 -14.10
C LEU A 661 0.30 9.58 -13.32
N GLN A 662 1.24 8.64 -13.17
CA GLN A 662 1.02 7.43 -12.38
C GLN A 662 0.76 7.72 -10.90
N ALA A 663 1.50 8.68 -10.31
CA ALA A 663 1.27 9.11 -8.94
C ALA A 663 -0.09 9.82 -8.79
N ALA A 664 -0.46 10.69 -9.73
CA ALA A 664 -1.77 11.33 -9.76
C ALA A 664 -2.91 10.31 -9.84
N ARG A 665 -2.79 9.29 -10.70
CA ARG A 665 -3.81 8.23 -10.84
C ARG A 665 -4.08 7.47 -9.54
N ARG A 666 -3.09 7.38 -8.63
CA ARG A 666 -3.23 6.71 -7.32
C ARG A 666 -4.06 7.50 -6.30
N LEU A 667 -4.35 8.78 -6.58
CA LEU A 667 -5.12 9.65 -5.68
C LEU A 667 -6.64 9.54 -5.86
N GLY A 668 -7.13 8.76 -6.84
CA GLY A 668 -8.55 8.60 -7.10
C GLY A 668 -8.87 7.54 -8.16
N ASP A 669 -10.08 7.57 -8.69
CA ASP A 669 -10.67 6.55 -9.56
C ASP A 669 -10.58 6.90 -11.06
N ALA A 670 -10.53 8.20 -11.38
CA ALA A 670 -10.37 8.69 -12.75
C ALA A 670 -9.34 9.83 -12.82
N LEU A 671 -8.46 9.83 -13.83
CA LEU A 671 -7.47 10.88 -14.05
C LEU A 671 -7.79 11.69 -15.32
N VAL A 672 -7.97 13.00 -15.15
CA VAL A 672 -8.10 13.98 -16.23
C VAL A 672 -6.81 14.79 -16.36
N VAL A 673 -6.18 14.77 -17.54
CA VAL A 673 -5.00 15.58 -17.82
C VAL A 673 -5.42 16.84 -18.56
N VAL A 674 -5.16 17.99 -17.95
CA VAL A 674 -5.53 19.31 -18.45
C VAL A 674 -4.29 19.95 -19.09
N ILE A 675 -4.33 20.21 -20.39
CA ILE A 675 -3.18 20.69 -21.16
C ILE A 675 -3.42 22.04 -21.82
N ASN A 676 -2.39 22.90 -21.82
CA ASN A 676 -2.40 24.17 -22.53
C ASN A 676 -2.50 23.94 -24.05
N SER A 677 -3.26 24.79 -24.73
CA SER A 677 -3.26 24.88 -26.20
C SER A 677 -1.93 25.42 -26.73
N ASP A 678 -1.74 25.34 -28.04
CA ASP A 678 -0.50 25.81 -28.67
C ASP A 678 -0.33 27.33 -28.53
N GLU A 679 -1.43 28.10 -28.57
CA GLU A 679 -1.37 29.55 -28.35
C GLU A 679 -1.02 29.89 -26.91
N SER A 680 -1.62 29.20 -25.93
CA SER A 680 -1.31 29.34 -24.51
C SER A 680 0.17 29.04 -24.24
N VAL A 681 0.71 27.95 -24.80
CA VAL A 681 2.13 27.62 -24.64
C VAL A 681 3.04 28.67 -25.30
N ARG A 682 2.68 29.22 -26.47
CA ARG A 682 3.45 30.30 -27.12
C ARG A 682 3.53 31.55 -26.24
N ARG A 683 2.43 31.95 -25.61
CA ARG A 683 2.41 33.10 -24.69
C ARG A 683 3.25 32.84 -23.43
N LEU A 684 3.22 31.62 -22.90
CA LEU A 684 3.94 31.25 -21.67
C LEU A 684 5.44 30.99 -21.87
N LYS A 685 5.85 30.42 -23.02
CA LYS A 685 7.22 29.90 -23.24
C LYS A 685 7.93 30.52 -24.44
N GLY A 686 7.27 31.39 -25.19
CA GLY A 686 7.82 32.05 -26.37
C GLY A 686 7.38 31.41 -27.70
N PRO A 687 7.66 32.08 -28.84
CA PRO A 687 7.10 31.74 -30.14
C PRO A 687 7.58 30.38 -30.70
N ASP A 688 8.75 29.89 -30.28
CA ASP A 688 9.32 28.62 -30.72
C ASP A 688 8.73 27.39 -29.98
N ARG A 689 7.70 27.59 -29.15
CA ARG A 689 7.09 26.56 -28.30
C ARG A 689 5.57 26.61 -28.47
N PRO A 690 4.86 25.48 -28.52
CA PRO A 690 5.36 24.12 -28.28
C PRO A 690 6.06 23.52 -29.50
N VAL A 691 6.92 22.53 -29.26
CA VAL A 691 7.57 21.76 -30.35
C VAL A 691 6.61 20.71 -30.91
N VAL A 692 5.79 20.13 -30.04
CA VAL A 692 4.75 19.16 -30.41
C VAL A 692 3.38 19.83 -30.30
N GLY A 693 2.61 19.81 -31.38
CA GLY A 693 1.28 20.44 -31.43
C GLY A 693 0.29 19.79 -30.45
N VAL A 694 -0.77 20.52 -30.10
CA VAL A 694 -1.73 20.09 -29.06
C VAL A 694 -2.42 18.77 -29.38
N GLU A 695 -2.73 18.52 -30.66
CA GLU A 695 -3.36 17.26 -31.10
C GLU A 695 -2.47 16.05 -30.80
N ASP A 696 -1.18 16.15 -31.14
CA ASP A 696 -0.20 15.09 -30.90
C ASP A 696 0.08 14.91 -29.40
N ARG A 697 0.22 16.00 -28.65
CA ARG A 697 0.37 15.95 -27.18
C ARG A 697 -0.81 15.25 -26.53
N ALA A 698 -2.04 15.62 -26.91
CA ALA A 698 -3.25 15.00 -26.40
C ALA A 698 -3.33 13.51 -26.75
N ARG A 699 -2.96 13.14 -27.98
CA ARG A 699 -2.93 11.74 -28.43
C ARG A 699 -1.95 10.90 -27.62
N VAL A 700 -0.74 11.41 -27.39
CA VAL A 700 0.27 10.72 -26.56
C VAL A 700 -0.23 10.55 -25.13
N LEU A 701 -0.84 11.58 -24.54
CA LEU A 701 -1.35 11.51 -23.17
C LEU A 701 -2.51 10.53 -23.02
N ARG A 702 -3.42 10.46 -24.00
CA ARG A 702 -4.53 9.48 -24.03
C ARG A 702 -4.05 8.03 -24.18
N ALA A 703 -2.82 7.81 -24.66
CA ALA A 703 -2.26 6.47 -24.81
C ALA A 703 -1.71 5.88 -23.50
N PHE A 704 -1.61 6.68 -22.43
CA PHE A 704 -1.23 6.15 -21.12
C PHE A 704 -2.44 5.49 -20.44
N ASP A 705 -2.29 4.23 -20.03
CA ASP A 705 -3.33 3.44 -19.33
C ASP A 705 -3.88 4.11 -18.06
N CYS A 706 -3.11 5.03 -17.48
CA CYS A 706 -3.50 5.75 -16.28
C CYS A 706 -4.30 7.04 -16.54
N VAL A 707 -4.57 7.41 -17.80
CA VAL A 707 -5.27 8.66 -18.18
C VAL A 707 -6.65 8.33 -18.75
N ASP A 708 -7.71 8.81 -18.10
CA ASP A 708 -9.10 8.59 -18.54
C ASP A 708 -9.58 9.64 -19.54
N ALA A 709 -9.08 10.88 -19.42
CA ALA A 709 -9.44 11.96 -20.33
C ALA A 709 -8.35 13.02 -20.45
N VAL A 710 -8.33 13.72 -21.59
CA VAL A 710 -7.47 14.90 -21.81
C VAL A 710 -8.36 16.07 -22.21
N VAL A 711 -8.18 17.20 -21.50
CA VAL A 711 -8.91 18.45 -21.73
C VAL A 711 -7.90 19.52 -22.15
N VAL A 712 -8.21 20.26 -23.21
CA VAL A 712 -7.40 21.38 -23.70
C VAL A 712 -8.00 22.69 -23.21
N PHE A 713 -7.15 23.66 -22.83
CA PHE A 713 -7.59 25.01 -22.49
C PHE A 713 -6.66 26.07 -23.08
N ASP A 714 -7.22 27.24 -23.38
CA ASP A 714 -6.53 28.33 -24.07
C ASP A 714 -6.00 29.41 -23.12
N GLU A 715 -6.51 29.48 -21.90
CA GLU A 715 -6.16 30.50 -20.92
C GLU A 715 -4.69 30.36 -20.44
N ASP A 716 -4.17 31.40 -19.78
CA ASP A 716 -2.79 31.41 -19.25
C ASP A 716 -2.66 30.56 -17.97
N ASP A 717 -3.77 30.28 -17.29
CA ASP A 717 -3.84 29.47 -16.08
C ASP A 717 -5.07 28.55 -16.07
N PRO A 718 -5.05 27.45 -15.31
CA PRO A 718 -6.09 26.42 -15.39
C PRO A 718 -7.35 26.73 -14.56
N ARG A 719 -7.50 27.92 -13.94
CA ARG A 719 -8.61 28.17 -12.99
C ARG A 719 -9.97 27.98 -13.63
N GLN A 720 -10.18 28.47 -14.86
CA GLN A 720 -11.48 28.37 -15.53
C GLN A 720 -11.86 26.93 -15.86
N VAL A 721 -10.92 26.16 -16.42
CA VAL A 721 -11.14 24.74 -16.72
C VAL A 721 -11.35 23.92 -15.45
N LEU A 722 -10.66 24.24 -14.35
CA LEU A 722 -10.88 23.60 -13.04
C LEU A 722 -12.23 23.97 -12.40
N ASP A 723 -12.73 25.19 -12.59
CA ASP A 723 -14.05 25.61 -12.12
C ASP A 723 -15.20 24.86 -12.82
N LEU A 724 -14.98 24.50 -14.09
CA LEU A 724 -15.89 23.69 -14.88
C LEU A 724 -15.77 22.20 -14.55
N LEU A 725 -14.54 21.68 -14.51
CA LEU A 725 -14.25 20.27 -14.29
C LEU A 725 -14.50 19.83 -12.85
N ARG A 726 -14.36 20.73 -11.87
CA ARG A 726 -14.50 20.51 -10.42
C ARG A 726 -13.95 19.15 -9.97
N PRO A 727 -12.63 18.92 -10.09
CA PRO A 727 -12.03 17.67 -9.64
C PRO A 727 -12.07 17.59 -8.10
N ASP A 728 -12.14 16.37 -7.58
CA ASP A 728 -12.01 16.09 -6.15
C ASP A 728 -10.56 16.27 -5.68
N VAL A 729 -9.60 16.04 -6.56
CA VAL A 729 -8.16 16.23 -6.30
C VAL A 729 -7.48 16.95 -7.47
N TRP A 730 -6.77 18.04 -7.18
CA TRP A 730 -5.81 18.65 -8.10
C TRP A 730 -4.39 18.25 -7.72
N ALA A 731 -3.76 17.46 -8.58
CA ALA A 731 -2.41 16.94 -8.39
C ALA A 731 -1.41 17.74 -9.25
N LYS A 732 -0.34 18.25 -8.64
CA LYS A 732 0.67 19.04 -9.36
C LYS A 732 2.08 18.55 -9.07
N GLY A 733 2.85 18.25 -10.12
CA GLY A 733 4.26 17.90 -9.99
C GLY A 733 5.17 19.13 -9.98
N GLY A 734 6.17 19.16 -9.09
CA GLY A 734 7.23 20.18 -9.09
C GLY A 734 7.62 20.70 -7.71
N ASP A 735 8.83 21.26 -7.62
CA ASP A 735 9.30 22.07 -6.48
C ASP A 735 8.66 23.47 -6.53
N TYR A 736 7.39 23.54 -6.15
CA TYR A 736 6.78 24.81 -5.83
C TYR A 736 7.28 25.22 -4.45
N GLY A 737 8.32 26.05 -4.41
CA GLY A 737 9.00 26.53 -3.21
C GLY A 737 8.05 27.16 -2.19
N ALA A 738 7.43 26.31 -1.37
CA ALA A 738 6.55 26.64 -0.26
C ALA A 738 5.45 27.69 -0.54
N THR A 739 5.02 27.84 -1.80
CA THR A 739 3.98 28.80 -2.19
C THR A 739 2.74 28.05 -2.68
N PRO A 740 1.53 28.33 -2.16
CA PRO A 740 0.30 27.73 -2.66
C PRO A 740 0.11 28.02 -4.15
N LEU A 741 -0.42 27.05 -4.89
CA LEU A 741 -0.71 27.27 -6.31
C LEU A 741 -1.83 28.32 -6.46
N VAL A 742 -1.74 29.12 -7.53
CA VAL A 742 -2.72 30.19 -7.82
C VAL A 742 -4.13 29.61 -7.99
N GLU A 743 -4.21 28.40 -8.55
CA GLU A 743 -5.45 27.66 -8.76
C GLU A 743 -5.99 26.94 -7.52
N SER A 744 -5.22 26.85 -6.41
CA SER A 744 -5.64 26.11 -5.22
C SER A 744 -6.93 26.67 -4.61
N GLY A 745 -7.15 27.99 -4.70
CA GLY A 745 -8.39 28.63 -4.23
C GLY A 745 -9.64 28.22 -5.03
N THR A 746 -9.49 27.96 -6.33
CA THR A 746 -10.61 27.51 -7.18
C THR A 746 -11.02 26.09 -6.82
N VAL A 747 -10.06 25.18 -6.69
CA VAL A 747 -10.32 23.76 -6.37
C VAL A 747 -10.99 23.63 -5.00
N ARG A 748 -10.46 24.33 -3.98
CA ARG A 748 -11.00 24.33 -2.61
C ARG A 748 -12.42 24.87 -2.50
N ARG A 749 -12.80 25.84 -3.33
CA ARG A 749 -14.17 26.40 -3.36
C ARG A 749 -15.21 25.34 -3.67
N HIS A 750 -14.85 24.33 -4.45
CA HIS A 750 -15.72 23.20 -4.81
C HIS A 750 -15.59 22.01 -3.86
N GLY A 751 -14.85 22.15 -2.76
CA GLY A 751 -14.58 21.06 -1.81
C GLY A 751 -13.45 20.12 -2.26
N GLY A 752 -12.74 20.42 -3.35
CA GLY A 752 -11.62 19.63 -3.83
C GLY A 752 -10.33 19.87 -3.02
N ARG A 753 -9.45 18.87 -3.02
CA ARG A 753 -8.15 18.89 -2.34
C ARG A 753 -7.02 19.18 -3.33
N VAL A 754 -5.93 19.77 -2.86
CA VAL A 754 -4.73 20.06 -3.66
C VAL A 754 -3.56 19.30 -3.08
N VAL A 755 -2.86 18.54 -3.92
CA VAL A 755 -1.76 17.66 -3.52
C VAL A 755 -0.57 17.87 -4.47
N LEU A 756 0.61 18.05 -3.90
CA LEU A 756 1.87 18.11 -4.63
C LEU A 756 2.44 16.71 -4.84
N LEU A 757 3.11 16.50 -5.97
CA LEU A 757 3.77 15.26 -6.32
C LEU A 757 5.30 15.47 -6.42
N PRO A 758 6.13 14.49 -6.01
CA PRO A 758 7.58 14.57 -6.05
C PRO A 758 8.09 14.97 -7.42
N TYR A 759 9.06 15.89 -7.43
CA TYR A 759 9.80 16.19 -8.64
C TYR A 759 10.87 15.12 -8.85
N LEU A 760 10.87 14.46 -10.02
CA LEU A 760 11.97 13.60 -10.43
C LEU A 760 12.97 14.42 -11.23
N ASP A 761 14.14 14.64 -10.65
CA ASP A 761 15.22 15.43 -11.24
C ASP A 761 15.77 14.87 -12.56
N GLY A 762 16.27 15.77 -13.40
CA GLY A 762 17.21 15.45 -14.49
C GLY A 762 16.70 15.48 -15.93
N ARG A 763 15.41 15.73 -16.21
CA ARG A 763 14.89 15.71 -17.59
C ARG A 763 13.78 16.75 -17.85
N SER A 764 14.07 18.05 -17.78
CA SER A 764 13.11 19.05 -18.30
C SER A 764 13.14 19.07 -19.84
N THR A 765 12.01 19.39 -20.49
CA THR A 765 11.98 19.59 -21.96
C THR A 765 13.01 20.64 -22.39
N THR A 766 13.22 21.68 -21.57
CA THR A 766 14.25 22.70 -21.78
C THR A 766 15.66 22.09 -21.77
N GLY A 767 15.97 21.22 -20.80
CA GLY A 767 17.26 20.53 -20.73
C GLY A 767 17.47 19.51 -21.86
N ILE A 768 16.42 18.82 -22.31
CA ILE A 768 16.48 17.93 -23.48
C ILE A 768 16.80 18.74 -24.75
N LEU A 769 16.12 19.87 -24.95
CA LEU A 769 16.32 20.74 -26.12
C LEU A 769 17.68 21.46 -26.08
N GLN A 770 18.14 21.92 -24.92
CA GLN A 770 19.47 22.51 -24.77
C GLN A 770 20.56 21.50 -25.11
N ARG A 771 20.45 20.25 -24.64
CA ARG A 771 21.39 19.18 -25.02
C ARG A 771 21.34 18.87 -26.52
N SER A 772 20.16 18.87 -27.13
CA SER A 772 20.01 18.64 -28.57
C SER A 772 20.55 19.79 -29.43
N ARG A 773 20.44 21.05 -28.97
CA ARG A 773 21.05 22.22 -29.62
C ARG A 773 22.58 22.21 -29.47
N ALA A 774 23.08 21.91 -28.28
CA ALA A 774 24.53 21.75 -28.03
C ALA A 774 25.16 20.60 -28.84
N ALA A 775 24.42 19.51 -29.09
CA ALA A 775 24.86 18.42 -29.96
C ALA A 775 24.77 18.76 -31.47
N GLY A 776 23.89 19.68 -31.85
CA GLY A 776 23.72 20.15 -33.24
C GLY A 776 24.83 21.10 -33.70
N ASP A 777 25.35 21.93 -32.80
CA ASP A 777 26.47 22.85 -33.08
C ASP A 777 27.84 22.14 -33.11
N ALA A 778 27.92 20.89 -32.64
CA ALA A 778 29.13 20.07 -32.62
C ALA A 778 29.28 19.16 -33.87
N ARG A 779 28.85 19.60 -35.05
CA ARG A 779 29.19 18.88 -36.30
C ARG A 779 30.65 19.17 -36.68
N PRO A 780 31.52 18.15 -36.81
CA PRO A 780 32.85 18.36 -37.36
C PRO A 780 32.71 18.82 -38.82
N ALA A 781 33.44 19.87 -39.19
CA ALA A 781 33.50 20.35 -40.55
C ALA A 781 33.88 19.21 -41.50
N VAL A 782 33.03 18.92 -42.47
CA VAL A 782 33.34 17.98 -43.56
C VAL A 782 34.52 18.58 -44.34
N PRO A 783 35.68 17.90 -44.44
CA PRO A 783 36.78 18.42 -45.22
C PRO A 783 36.37 18.45 -46.69
N ALA A 784 36.53 19.61 -47.32
CA ALA A 784 36.28 19.81 -48.74
C ALA A 784 37.13 18.83 -49.56
N ALA A 785 36.50 18.15 -50.52
CA ALA A 785 37.20 17.31 -51.49
C ALA A 785 38.22 18.15 -52.28
N PRO A 786 39.44 17.65 -52.51
CA PRO A 786 40.43 18.36 -53.32
C PRO A 786 39.99 18.36 -54.80
N PRO A 787 40.29 19.43 -55.55
CA PRO A 787 40.06 19.43 -56.99
C PRO A 787 41.11 18.56 -57.70
N GLU A 788 40.61 17.69 -58.58
CA GLU A 788 41.25 16.72 -59.50
C GLU A 788 42.62 16.13 -59.15
#